data_AF-A0A5J9VVB6-F1
#
_entry.id   AF-A0A5J9VVB6-F1
#
_cell.length_a   1.000
_cell.length_b   1.000
_cell.length_c   1.000
_cell.angle_alpha   90.00
_cell.angle_beta   90.00
_cell.angle_gamma   90.00
#
_symmetry.space_group_name_H-M   'P 1'
#
loop_
_entity.id
_entity.type
_entity.pdbx_description
1 polymer ?
#
loop_
_entity_poly.entity_id
_entity_poly.type
_entity_poly.pdbx_seq_one_letter_code
_entity_poly.pdbx_strand_id
1 'polypeptide(L)'
;MSTKTKKTFLLTHQLDAFSPIIKPNNSPQNSSTTLPDVPYKYQSRAPLFQPSKEHISSYLSVPYLARGLQSPIAFIAQSVRTRRARGDAAMAKPCTLLLLGALVVLSLLVSPIDCSRKLTKHKPTKTVGHTQARGAKASQKPVPAGKAPCNHTATPSLDYGSGAWLSGAGATYYGAPNGDGSDGGACGYQTAVGKQPFDSMIAAGSTPLYRGGEGCGACYEVKCSTNAACSGQPVTIVITDQSPGGLFAGEVAHFDMSGTAMGAMAKPGMGDKLRAGGVLRIQYRRVPCKYPGVNIAFKVDQGANPFYFDVLIEFEDDDGDLNAVELMEAGCNTWMPMSHNWGAMWRLNNGNRLNAPFALRLTSDSGRDLVANNAIPAGWKPGTTYRSLRKAAMAKPCTLLLLCALVVLSHLVSPIDCSRKLSKQKPAKTVGHRQANAAKANHKQAPAAKARCNHTATPSVDYGSGAWLSGAGATYYGAPNGDGSDGGACGYQTAVGKQPFDSMIAAGSTPLYRGGEGCGSCYEVKCTTNAACSGQPATIVITDQSPGGLFPGEVAHFDMSGTAMGAMAKPGMGDKLRAGGVLRIQYRRVPCKYPGVNIAFKVDQGANPFYFDVLIEFEDDDGDLNAVELMEAGCNTWMLMSHNWGAMWRLNNGRKLNAPFALRLTSDSGRVLVANNAIPAGWKPGTTYRSLVNYP
;
A
#
# COMPACT_ATOMS: atom_id res chain seq x y z
N MET A 1 39.28 18.27 51.21
CA MET A 1 39.15 19.04 52.46
C MET A 1 37.92 19.94 52.31
N SER A 2 37.02 20.13 53.29
CA SER A 2 36.83 19.44 54.58
C SER A 2 35.35 19.55 55.00
N THR A 3 34.88 18.62 55.86
CA THR A 3 33.76 18.72 56.86
C THR A 3 32.51 19.59 56.56
N LYS A 4 31.27 19.06 56.59
CA LYS A 4 30.48 18.63 57.78
C LYS A 4 30.26 19.78 58.81
N THR A 5 29.11 20.01 59.46
CA THR A 5 27.91 19.16 59.71
C THR A 5 26.73 19.93 60.35
N LYS A 6 25.51 19.33 60.35
CA LYS A 6 24.43 19.48 61.39
C LYS A 6 23.73 20.86 61.45
N LYS A 7 22.55 21.07 62.09
CA LYS A 7 21.55 20.24 62.83
C LYS A 7 20.15 20.92 62.65
N THR A 8 18.98 20.29 62.83
CA THR A 8 18.17 20.08 64.07
C THR A 8 16.81 19.48 63.58
N PHE A 9 16.27 18.33 64.03
CA PHE A 9 15.46 18.06 65.25
C PHE A 9 14.14 18.88 65.31
N LEU A 10 12.95 18.39 65.72
CA LEU A 10 12.46 17.15 66.40
C LEU A 10 11.28 16.51 65.61
N LEU A 11 10.93 15.20 65.70
CA LEU A 11 10.32 14.42 66.82
C LEU A 11 8.91 14.96 67.20
N THR A 12 7.83 14.18 67.39
CA THR A 12 7.57 12.82 67.94
C THR A 12 6.32 12.16 67.29
N HIS A 13 5.71 10.99 67.62
CA HIS A 13 6.10 9.64 68.16
C HIS A 13 5.00 8.60 67.75
N GLN A 14 5.39 7.38 67.35
CA GLN A 14 4.78 6.02 67.58
C GLN A 14 3.29 5.68 67.28
N LEU A 15 2.96 4.56 66.59
CA LEU A 15 3.07 3.08 66.85
C LEU A 15 1.99 2.56 67.84
N ASP A 16 1.46 1.33 67.78
CA ASP A 16 2.02 -0.04 67.56
C ASP A 16 1.11 -0.94 66.66
N ALA A 17 1.34 -2.25 66.44
CA ALA A 17 2.51 -3.08 66.03
C ALA A 17 2.06 -4.55 65.85
N PHE A 18 2.77 -5.39 65.07
CA PHE A 18 3.08 -6.83 65.35
C PHE A 18 3.89 -7.49 64.19
N SER A 19 4.61 -8.59 64.48
CA SER A 19 5.51 -9.37 63.58
C SER A 19 5.52 -10.87 64.00
N PRO A 20 5.96 -11.86 63.17
CA PRO A 20 7.39 -12.18 62.93
C PRO A 20 7.71 -12.70 61.48
N ILE A 21 8.90 -13.09 60.96
CA ILE A 21 10.29 -13.39 61.45
C ILE A 21 10.55 -14.90 61.77
N ILE A 22 11.51 -15.67 61.17
CA ILE A 22 12.43 -15.41 60.02
C ILE A 22 13.15 -16.69 59.45
N LYS A 23 13.38 -16.74 58.11
CA LYS A 23 14.55 -17.32 57.36
C LYS A 23 14.86 -18.87 57.37
N PRO A 24 15.89 -19.41 56.62
CA PRO A 24 15.75 -20.66 55.82
C PRO A 24 16.78 -21.80 56.11
N ASN A 25 16.76 -22.92 55.36
CA ASN A 25 17.94 -23.80 55.18
C ASN A 25 17.96 -24.79 53.98
N ASN A 26 19.06 -25.54 53.86
CA ASN A 26 19.57 -26.38 52.74
C ASN A 26 18.85 -27.72 52.40
N SER A 27 19.26 -28.34 51.29
CA SER A 27 19.12 -29.78 50.92
C SER A 27 20.27 -30.64 51.51
N PRO A 28 20.40 -31.97 51.23
CA PRO A 28 19.47 -33.00 50.72
C PRO A 28 19.46 -34.34 51.54
N GLN A 29 18.58 -35.33 51.24
CA GLN A 29 18.89 -36.79 51.05
C GLN A 29 17.67 -37.77 51.03
N ASN A 30 17.95 -38.98 50.52
CA ASN A 30 17.18 -40.19 50.15
C ASN A 30 16.10 -40.83 51.08
N SER A 31 15.32 -41.74 50.44
CA SER A 31 14.73 -43.03 50.93
C SER A 31 13.56 -43.02 51.93
N SER A 32 12.62 -44.00 51.95
CA SER A 32 12.16 -45.01 50.94
C SER A 32 10.88 -45.75 51.43
N THR A 33 10.20 -46.51 50.54
CA THR A 33 9.18 -47.57 50.84
C THR A 33 7.85 -47.12 51.49
N THR A 34 6.69 -47.80 51.34
CA THR A 34 6.39 -49.20 50.94
C THR A 34 5.11 -49.35 50.08
N LEU A 35 4.89 -50.54 49.50
CA LEU A 35 3.80 -51.01 48.59
C LEU A 35 2.65 -51.75 49.34
N PRO A 36 1.45 -52.04 48.75
CA PRO A 36 1.18 -52.99 47.63
C PRO A 36 0.41 -52.38 46.41
N ASP A 37 0.44 -52.84 45.14
CA ASP A 37 0.49 -54.18 44.46
C ASP A 37 -0.88 -54.92 44.37
N VAL A 38 -1.40 -55.50 43.26
CA VAL A 38 -1.12 -55.64 41.79
C VAL A 38 -2.48 -56.01 41.08
N PRO A 39 -2.65 -56.50 39.80
CA PRO A 39 -1.94 -56.36 38.49
C PRO A 39 -2.87 -56.10 37.25
N TYR A 40 -2.29 -55.87 36.05
CA TYR A 40 -2.54 -56.62 34.77
C TYR A 40 -1.64 -56.09 33.61
N LYS A 41 -1.65 -56.69 32.39
CA LYS A 41 -0.60 -56.51 31.34
C LYS A 41 -1.13 -56.32 29.89
N TYR A 42 -0.19 -56.09 28.95
CA TYR A 42 -0.25 -56.18 27.46
C TYR A 42 -0.91 -54.97 26.74
N GLN A 43 -0.48 -54.53 25.54
CA GLN A 43 0.72 -54.82 24.71
C GLN A 43 0.95 -53.65 23.71
N SER A 44 2.14 -53.54 23.09
CA SER A 44 2.41 -52.59 21.99
C SER A 44 3.20 -53.22 20.84
N ARG A 45 2.98 -52.74 19.61
CA ARG A 45 3.75 -53.09 18.39
C ARG A 45 3.73 -51.94 17.37
N ALA A 46 4.85 -51.76 16.68
CA ALA A 46 4.99 -50.93 15.48
C ALA A 46 5.89 -51.68 14.46
N PRO A 47 5.82 -51.38 13.15
CA PRO A 47 6.76 -51.89 12.16
C PRO A 47 7.65 -50.78 11.56
N LEU A 48 8.96 -51.06 11.44
CA LEU A 48 9.82 -50.40 10.45
C LEU A 48 9.74 -51.13 9.10
N PHE A 49 10.11 -50.47 8.00
CA PHE A 49 10.75 -51.12 6.86
C PHE A 49 11.68 -50.15 6.10
N GLN A 50 12.69 -50.70 5.41
CA GLN A 50 13.68 -49.97 4.60
C GLN A 50 13.88 -50.64 3.22
N PRO A 51 14.60 -50.01 2.25
CA PRO A 51 14.29 -50.16 0.81
C PRO A 51 15.24 -51.07 0.00
N SER A 52 14.88 -51.29 -1.26
CA SER A 52 15.76 -51.79 -2.34
C SER A 52 15.45 -51.07 -3.68
N LYS A 53 16.23 -51.35 -4.75
CA LYS A 53 16.20 -50.66 -6.06
C LYS A 53 16.26 -51.66 -7.24
N GLU A 54 16.11 -51.10 -8.45
CA GLU A 54 16.65 -51.53 -9.77
C GLU A 54 15.77 -52.35 -10.75
N HIS A 55 15.17 -51.62 -11.70
CA HIS A 55 15.39 -51.65 -13.17
C HIS A 55 15.36 -52.94 -14.05
N ILE A 56 14.92 -52.71 -15.31
CA ILE A 56 15.17 -53.42 -16.61
C ILE A 56 14.07 -54.34 -17.22
N SER A 57 13.30 -53.74 -18.15
CA SER A 57 12.97 -54.15 -19.54
C SER A 57 12.31 -55.48 -19.97
N SER A 58 11.10 -55.35 -20.56
CA SER A 58 10.60 -55.90 -21.87
C SER A 58 10.76 -57.38 -22.31
N TYR A 59 9.66 -58.04 -22.73
CA TYR A 59 9.34 -58.37 -24.16
C TYR A 59 8.11 -59.31 -24.35
N LEU A 60 7.26 -59.03 -25.37
CA LEU A 60 6.36 -59.94 -26.15
C LEU A 60 5.27 -60.76 -25.38
N SER A 61 4.15 -61.26 -25.96
CA SER A 61 3.68 -61.44 -27.36
C SER A 61 2.16 -61.15 -27.51
N VAL A 62 1.64 -60.86 -28.73
CA VAL A 62 0.21 -60.53 -29.02
C VAL A 62 -0.27 -61.07 -30.38
N PRO A 63 -1.34 -61.88 -30.45
CA PRO A 63 -2.53 -61.60 -31.30
C PRO A 63 -3.85 -61.50 -30.45
N TYR A 64 -5.12 -61.78 -30.83
CA TYR A 64 -5.76 -62.50 -31.95
C TYR A 64 -7.27 -62.09 -32.18
N LEU A 65 -7.60 -61.49 -33.34
CA LEU A 65 -8.93 -61.28 -34.01
C LEU A 65 -10.16 -60.62 -33.30
N ALA A 66 -11.15 -59.98 -33.98
CA ALA A 66 -11.19 -59.14 -35.21
C ALA A 66 -12.61 -58.60 -35.56
N ARG A 67 -12.65 -57.62 -36.50
CA ARG A 67 -13.80 -57.08 -37.30
C ARG A 67 -14.74 -56.06 -36.60
N GLY A 68 -15.15 -54.94 -37.21
CA GLY A 68 -14.63 -54.21 -38.39
C GLY A 68 -15.67 -53.52 -39.30
N LEU A 69 -15.45 -52.23 -39.62
CA LEU A 69 -16.00 -51.36 -40.72
C LEU A 69 -15.48 -49.91 -40.43
N GLN A 70 -14.57 -49.25 -41.16
CA GLN A 70 -14.56 -48.67 -42.53
C GLN A 70 -15.49 -47.44 -42.72
N SER A 71 -15.15 -46.34 -43.44
CA SER A 71 -13.88 -45.69 -43.91
C SER A 71 -14.25 -44.35 -44.67
N PRO A 72 -13.38 -43.63 -45.44
CA PRO A 72 -12.22 -42.78 -45.09
C PRO A 72 -12.23 -41.34 -45.75
N ILE A 73 -11.07 -40.63 -45.75
CA ILE A 73 -10.51 -39.60 -46.68
C ILE A 73 -9.76 -38.51 -45.86
N ALA A 74 -8.42 -38.55 -45.73
CA ALA A 74 -7.34 -38.11 -46.65
C ALA A 74 -7.24 -36.56 -46.78
N PHE A 75 -6.25 -35.76 -46.34
CA PHE A 75 -4.77 -35.86 -46.12
C PHE A 75 -3.92 -35.48 -47.36
N ILE A 76 -3.03 -34.46 -47.22
CA ILE A 76 -1.75 -34.26 -47.96
C ILE A 76 -0.96 -33.07 -47.34
N ALA A 77 0.38 -33.12 -47.39
CA ALA A 77 1.29 -32.01 -47.04
C ALA A 77 2.69 -32.19 -47.68
N GLN A 78 3.42 -31.09 -47.96
CA GLN A 78 4.88 -30.87 -47.75
C GLN A 78 5.57 -29.89 -48.74
N SER A 79 6.28 -28.91 -48.14
CA SER A 79 7.65 -28.41 -48.42
C SER A 79 8.29 -28.35 -49.82
N VAL A 80 8.69 -27.14 -50.25
CA VAL A 80 9.94 -26.85 -51.03
C VAL A 80 10.60 -25.54 -50.51
N ARG A 81 11.92 -25.37 -50.69
CA ARG A 81 12.75 -24.25 -50.15
C ARG A 81 13.19 -23.20 -51.19
N THR A 82 13.22 -21.93 -50.74
CA THR A 82 14.19 -20.84 -51.09
C THR A 82 14.39 -20.38 -52.55
N ARG A 83 14.27 -19.06 -52.77
CA ARG A 83 15.38 -18.15 -53.17
C ARG A 83 15.00 -16.66 -52.99
N ARG A 84 16.00 -15.76 -53.07
CA ARG A 84 15.89 -14.29 -52.91
C ARG A 84 15.50 -13.59 -54.23
N ALA A 85 14.79 -12.46 -54.18
CA ALA A 85 15.35 -11.13 -54.52
C ALA A 85 14.35 -9.94 -54.39
N ARG A 86 14.92 -8.77 -54.08
CA ARG A 86 14.51 -7.35 -54.23
C ARG A 86 13.19 -7.01 -54.96
N GLY A 87 12.54 -5.92 -54.51
CA GLY A 87 11.62 -5.11 -55.32
C GLY A 87 10.75 -4.15 -54.50
N ASP A 88 11.00 -2.84 -54.57
CA ASP A 88 10.23 -1.82 -53.86
C ASP A 88 8.91 -1.47 -54.58
N ALA A 89 7.82 -1.28 -53.82
CA ALA A 89 6.65 -0.50 -54.26
C ALA A 89 5.84 -0.04 -53.02
N ALA A 90 5.40 1.23 -53.01
CA ALA A 90 4.60 1.80 -51.94
C ALA A 90 3.23 2.28 -52.45
N MET A 91 2.16 1.78 -51.84
CA MET A 91 0.77 2.28 -51.89
C MET A 91 0.00 1.66 -50.71
N ALA A 92 -1.12 2.17 -50.21
CA ALA A 92 -1.72 3.51 -50.17
C ALA A 92 -2.89 3.44 -49.14
N LYS A 93 -3.47 4.57 -48.73
CA LYS A 93 -4.63 4.56 -47.80
C LYS A 93 -5.91 4.12 -48.51
N PRO A 94 -6.74 3.29 -47.85
CA PRO A 94 -8.11 3.71 -47.51
C PRO A 94 -8.36 3.52 -45.99
N CYS A 95 -9.47 3.94 -45.36
CA CYS A 95 -10.74 4.41 -45.91
C CYS A 95 -11.38 5.48 -45.01
N THR A 96 -11.76 6.65 -45.53
CA THR A 96 -12.57 7.66 -44.80
C THR A 96 -13.32 8.59 -45.76
N LEU A 97 -14.21 8.04 -46.58
CA LEU A 97 -15.10 8.84 -47.41
C LEU A 97 -16.39 8.06 -47.75
N LEU A 98 -17.44 8.22 -46.93
CA LEU A 98 -18.86 7.91 -47.18
C LEU A 98 -19.65 7.95 -45.84
N LEU A 99 -19.92 9.14 -45.30
CA LEU A 99 -20.93 9.35 -44.23
C LEU A 99 -21.31 10.83 -44.03
N LEU A 100 -21.43 11.58 -45.15
CA LEU A 100 -21.96 12.95 -45.20
C LEU A 100 -22.99 13.02 -46.34
N GLY A 101 -24.17 12.42 -46.11
CA GLY A 101 -25.19 12.28 -47.16
C GLY A 101 -26.47 11.53 -46.73
N ALA A 102 -26.84 11.57 -45.45
CA ALA A 102 -28.03 10.87 -44.93
C ALA A 102 -28.55 11.48 -43.61
N LEU A 103 -28.75 12.81 -43.55
CA LEU A 103 -29.36 13.46 -42.37
C LEU A 103 -30.18 14.73 -42.69
N VAL A 104 -30.80 14.75 -43.86
CA VAL A 104 -31.93 15.64 -44.23
C VAL A 104 -32.96 14.75 -44.92
N VAL A 105 -34.26 15.08 -44.80
CA VAL A 105 -35.41 14.27 -45.27
C VAL A 105 -35.67 13.00 -44.43
N LEU A 106 -36.08 13.20 -43.17
CA LEU A 106 -37.26 12.48 -42.67
C LEU A 106 -37.99 13.32 -41.60
N SER A 107 -38.97 14.08 -42.05
CA SER A 107 -39.89 14.87 -41.21
C SER A 107 -41.16 15.10 -42.02
N LEU A 108 -42.33 15.07 -41.36
CA LEU A 108 -43.67 14.91 -41.93
C LEU A 108 -44.03 13.46 -42.35
N LEU A 109 -44.66 12.71 -41.44
CA LEU A 109 -45.99 12.13 -41.67
C LEU A 109 -46.73 11.89 -40.34
N VAL A 110 -48.03 12.17 -40.37
CA VAL A 110 -49.00 12.46 -39.29
C VAL A 110 -49.19 11.36 -38.20
N SER A 111 -49.57 11.80 -36.99
CA SER A 111 -50.06 11.05 -35.81
C SER A 111 -51.52 10.50 -35.99
N PRO A 112 -52.32 10.15 -34.95
CA PRO A 112 -52.03 9.71 -33.56
C PRO A 112 -52.81 8.42 -33.12
N ILE A 113 -52.47 7.84 -31.97
CA ILE A 113 -53.42 7.11 -31.10
C ILE A 113 -53.16 7.52 -29.63
N ASP A 114 -54.22 7.75 -28.86
CA ASP A 114 -54.18 8.16 -27.44
C ASP A 114 -54.56 6.98 -26.52
N CYS A 115 -53.96 6.90 -25.33
CA CYS A 115 -54.54 6.20 -24.19
C CYS A 115 -53.93 6.68 -22.85
N SER A 116 -54.68 7.50 -22.10
CA SER A 116 -54.27 8.10 -20.83
C SER A 116 -54.36 7.17 -19.60
N ARG A 117 -53.48 7.37 -18.61
CA ARG A 117 -53.87 7.29 -17.18
C ARG A 117 -52.97 8.11 -16.22
N LYS A 118 -53.55 8.45 -15.06
CA LYS A 118 -53.05 9.36 -14.00
C LYS A 118 -52.07 8.60 -13.05
N LEU A 119 -51.30 9.20 -12.12
CA LEU A 119 -51.61 10.24 -11.12
C LEU A 119 -50.40 11.07 -10.60
N THR A 120 -50.70 12.34 -10.27
CA THR A 120 -50.16 13.22 -9.19
C THR A 120 -48.66 13.25 -8.80
N LYS A 121 -48.09 14.47 -8.76
CA LYS A 121 -46.98 14.87 -7.89
C LYS A 121 -47.47 15.89 -6.85
N HIS A 122 -46.99 15.81 -5.60
CA HIS A 122 -47.16 16.87 -4.60
C HIS A 122 -46.02 17.90 -4.66
N LYS A 123 -46.30 19.12 -4.19
CA LYS A 123 -45.36 20.25 -4.11
C LYS A 123 -45.68 21.09 -2.85
N PRO A 124 -44.70 21.41 -1.98
CA PRO A 124 -44.92 22.31 -0.85
C PRO A 124 -44.72 23.78 -1.25
N THR A 125 -45.46 24.68 -0.57
CA THR A 125 -45.47 26.13 -0.81
C THR A 125 -44.63 26.86 0.25
N LYS A 126 -44.10 28.05 -0.07
CA LYS A 126 -43.55 29.00 0.92
C LYS A 126 -44.63 29.98 1.37
N THR A 127 -44.59 30.39 2.63
CA THR A 127 -45.34 31.53 3.18
C THR A 127 -44.42 32.32 4.12
N VAL A 128 -44.64 33.62 4.26
CA VAL A 128 -43.83 34.55 5.09
C VAL A 128 -44.75 35.35 6.01
N GLY A 129 -44.30 35.68 7.22
CA GLY A 129 -44.99 36.57 8.16
C GLY A 129 -44.02 37.19 9.18
N HIS A 130 -44.22 38.47 9.51
CA HIS A 130 -43.44 39.25 10.48
C HIS A 130 -44.32 39.69 11.66
N THR A 131 -43.76 39.72 12.88
CA THR A 131 -43.92 40.87 13.82
C THR A 131 -42.91 40.87 14.99
N GLN A 132 -42.83 42.01 15.69
CA GLN A 132 -41.98 42.38 16.83
C GLN A 132 -42.79 42.33 18.17
N ALA A 133 -42.27 42.52 19.42
CA ALA A 133 -40.96 42.31 20.07
C ALA A 133 -41.06 42.63 21.60
N ARG A 134 -39.96 42.39 22.37
CA ARG A 134 -39.69 42.78 23.80
C ARG A 134 -40.37 41.93 24.90
N GLY A 135 -39.70 41.70 26.06
CA GLY A 135 -40.30 40.89 27.16
C GLY A 135 -39.52 40.60 28.48
N ALA A 136 -38.18 40.69 28.54
CA ALA A 136 -37.32 40.66 29.76
C ALA A 136 -37.20 39.40 30.69
N LYS A 137 -35.92 39.07 31.00
CA LYS A 137 -35.33 38.45 32.22
C LYS A 137 -35.53 36.95 32.61
N ALA A 138 -34.40 36.24 32.49
CA ALA A 138 -33.72 35.42 33.53
C ALA A 138 -34.27 34.04 33.97
N SER A 139 -33.59 32.98 33.52
CA SER A 139 -32.72 32.16 34.40
C SER A 139 -31.69 31.38 33.56
N GLN A 140 -30.58 30.94 34.15
CA GLN A 140 -29.48 30.24 33.45
C GLN A 140 -29.56 28.72 33.59
N LYS A 141 -29.35 27.98 32.48
CA LYS A 141 -29.02 26.56 32.47
C LYS A 141 -28.15 26.24 31.24
N PRO A 142 -27.17 25.32 31.29
CA PRO A 142 -26.22 25.14 30.19
C PRO A 142 -26.87 24.61 28.90
N VAL A 143 -26.43 25.14 27.77
CA VAL A 143 -26.79 24.67 26.41
C VAL A 143 -25.60 23.86 25.86
N PRO A 144 -25.82 22.67 25.25
CA PRO A 144 -24.73 21.89 24.68
C PRO A 144 -24.03 22.63 23.52
N ALA A 145 -22.73 22.40 23.35
CA ALA A 145 -21.95 23.01 22.29
C ALA A 145 -22.51 22.60 20.91
N GLY A 146 -23.04 23.57 20.17
CA GLY A 146 -23.51 23.36 18.80
C GLY A 146 -22.35 23.00 17.88
N LYS A 147 -22.57 22.07 16.95
CA LYS A 147 -21.60 21.76 15.89
C LYS A 147 -21.29 23.04 15.11
N ALA A 148 -20.03 23.46 15.13
CA ALA A 148 -19.56 24.46 14.17
C ALA A 148 -19.79 23.92 12.74
N PRO A 149 -20.20 24.76 11.78
CA PRO A 149 -20.29 24.32 10.39
C PRO A 149 -18.90 23.95 9.90
N CYS A 150 -18.75 22.74 9.37
CA CYS A 150 -17.53 22.33 8.69
C CYS A 150 -17.40 23.15 7.40
N ASN A 151 -16.70 24.28 7.48
CA ASN A 151 -16.13 24.92 6.31
C ASN A 151 -15.06 23.97 5.75
N HIS A 152 -15.51 23.04 4.92
CA HIS A 152 -14.66 22.40 3.93
C HIS A 152 -14.21 23.51 2.96
N THR A 153 -13.15 24.23 3.32
CA THR A 153 -12.31 24.91 2.34
C THR A 153 -11.90 23.85 1.34
N ALA A 154 -12.45 23.92 0.13
CA ALA A 154 -12.14 22.99 -0.93
C ALA A 154 -10.61 22.96 -1.08
N THR A 155 -10.03 21.77 -0.95
CA THR A 155 -8.63 21.53 -1.25
C THR A 155 -8.40 22.07 -2.66
N PRO A 156 -7.39 22.93 -2.90
CA PRO A 156 -7.12 23.39 -4.25
C PRO A 156 -6.79 22.17 -5.10
N SER A 157 -7.65 21.84 -6.06
CA SER A 157 -7.36 20.82 -7.06
C SER A 157 -6.04 21.20 -7.73
N LEU A 158 -5.11 20.25 -7.82
CA LEU A 158 -3.77 20.48 -8.37
C LEU A 158 -3.87 20.58 -9.90
N ASP A 159 -4.35 21.74 -10.35
CA ASP A 159 -4.92 21.99 -11.67
C ASP A 159 -4.01 21.53 -12.82
N TYR A 160 -4.53 20.56 -13.57
CA TYR A 160 -3.77 19.72 -14.50
C TYR A 160 -3.48 20.47 -15.81
N GLY A 161 -2.51 21.38 -15.76
CA GLY A 161 -2.04 22.09 -16.95
C GLY A 161 -1.52 23.50 -16.72
N SER A 162 -1.65 24.08 -15.52
CA SER A 162 -1.13 25.42 -15.22
C SER A 162 0.38 25.56 -15.47
N GLY A 163 1.14 24.46 -15.31
CA GLY A 163 2.59 24.38 -15.52
C GLY A 163 3.43 25.21 -14.55
N ALA A 164 2.78 25.94 -13.64
CA ALA A 164 3.38 26.86 -12.68
C ALA A 164 4.14 26.13 -11.57
N TRP A 165 5.20 26.75 -11.07
CA TRP A 165 5.98 26.23 -9.96
C TRP A 165 5.37 26.62 -8.62
N LEU A 166 4.73 25.66 -7.96
CA LEU A 166 4.26 25.81 -6.58
C LEU A 166 5.48 25.89 -5.65
N SER A 167 5.34 26.68 -4.58
CA SER A 167 6.40 27.00 -3.63
C SER A 167 5.90 26.82 -2.20
N GLY A 168 6.82 26.72 -1.25
CA GLY A 168 6.47 26.45 0.15
C GLY A 168 6.27 24.96 0.46
N ALA A 169 6.67 24.06 -0.44
CA ALA A 169 6.79 22.64 -0.10
C ALA A 169 8.09 22.36 0.66
N GLY A 170 8.01 21.39 1.58
CA GLY A 170 9.17 20.76 2.20
C GLY A 170 9.58 19.48 1.49
N ALA A 171 10.82 19.08 1.70
CA ALA A 171 11.27 17.74 1.34
C ALA A 171 12.41 17.25 2.25
N THR A 172 12.26 16.04 2.78
CA THR A 172 13.34 15.24 3.40
C THR A 172 13.75 14.11 2.45
N TYR A 173 14.54 13.16 2.94
CA TYR A 173 14.71 11.89 2.25
C TYR A 173 14.78 10.74 3.25
N TYR A 174 14.42 9.56 2.78
CA TYR A 174 14.28 8.37 3.58
C TYR A 174 14.96 7.14 2.93
N GLY A 175 15.26 6.15 3.76
CA GLY A 175 15.98 4.93 3.36
C GLY A 175 17.44 5.18 2.96
N ALA A 176 18.00 4.25 2.18
CA ALA A 176 19.42 4.26 1.82
C ALA A 176 19.78 5.45 0.90
N PRO A 177 20.98 6.08 1.03
CA PRO A 177 21.35 7.27 0.26
C PRO A 177 21.24 7.14 -1.26
N ASN A 178 21.46 5.96 -1.84
CA ASN A 178 21.23 5.71 -3.28
C ASN A 178 20.24 4.55 -3.48
N GLY A 179 19.24 4.47 -2.60
CA GLY A 179 18.15 3.50 -2.67
C GLY A 179 16.82 4.10 -3.13
N ASP A 180 15.79 3.29 -3.05
CA ASP A 180 14.43 3.46 -3.56
C ASP A 180 13.39 3.73 -2.48
N GLY A 181 13.82 4.03 -1.25
CA GLY A 181 12.93 4.22 -0.13
C GLY A 181 12.47 2.88 0.45
N SER A 182 11.22 2.50 0.21
CA SER A 182 10.47 1.44 0.90
C SER A 182 9.95 0.36 -0.06
N ASP A 183 10.46 -0.86 0.06
CA ASP A 183 9.97 -2.08 -0.63
C ASP A 183 8.51 -2.47 -0.29
N GLY A 184 7.80 -1.69 0.53
CA GLY A 184 6.47 -1.98 1.08
C GLY A 184 5.54 -0.77 1.24
N GLY A 185 5.84 0.36 0.58
CA GLY A 185 5.13 1.64 0.75
C GLY A 185 3.63 1.62 0.44
N ALA A 186 2.91 2.62 0.97
CA ALA A 186 1.45 2.72 1.08
C ALA A 186 0.65 2.64 -0.24
N CYS A 187 1.30 2.74 -1.41
CA CYS A 187 0.62 2.51 -2.69
C CYS A 187 0.53 1.04 -3.10
N GLY A 188 1.23 0.11 -2.44
CA GLY A 188 1.18 -1.33 -2.72
C GLY A 188 2.08 -1.83 -3.87
N TYR A 189 2.84 -0.93 -4.50
CA TYR A 189 3.79 -1.26 -5.58
C TYR A 189 4.92 -2.21 -5.14
N GLN A 190 5.17 -2.32 -3.83
CA GLN A 190 6.22 -3.17 -3.26
C GLN A 190 7.58 -2.91 -3.94
N THR A 191 8.37 -3.96 -4.15
CA THR A 191 9.70 -3.92 -4.79
C THR A 191 9.72 -3.42 -6.25
N ALA A 192 8.60 -2.95 -6.83
CA ALA A 192 8.62 -2.25 -8.11
C ALA A 192 9.29 -0.87 -8.03
N VAL A 193 9.32 -0.21 -6.86
CA VAL A 193 9.80 1.19 -6.72
C VAL A 193 11.28 1.37 -7.08
N GLY A 194 12.16 0.45 -6.68
CA GLY A 194 13.56 0.40 -7.12
C GLY A 194 13.82 -0.26 -8.48
N LYS A 195 12.78 -0.45 -9.30
CA LYS A 195 12.88 -1.09 -10.62
C LYS A 195 12.35 -0.17 -11.72
N GLN A 196 12.85 -0.35 -12.94
CA GLN A 196 12.31 0.33 -14.12
C GLN A 196 10.80 0.04 -14.27
N PRO A 197 9.95 1.06 -14.49
CA PRO A 197 10.29 2.43 -14.88
C PRO A 197 10.36 3.44 -13.72
N PHE A 198 10.09 3.06 -12.47
CA PHE A 198 10.19 3.98 -11.32
C PHE A 198 11.65 4.31 -10.97
N ASP A 199 12.55 3.33 -11.10
CA ASP A 199 14.02 3.49 -11.05
C ASP A 199 14.53 4.25 -9.80
N SER A 200 13.91 3.99 -8.64
CA SER A 200 14.14 4.71 -7.38
C SER A 200 13.72 6.19 -7.37
N MET A 201 13.18 6.75 -8.47
CA MET A 201 12.73 8.15 -8.57
C MET A 201 11.33 8.34 -7.97
N ILE A 202 11.23 8.13 -6.67
CA ILE A 202 9.96 8.06 -5.92
C ILE A 202 9.97 8.96 -4.68
N ALA A 203 8.77 9.23 -4.16
CA ALA A 203 8.56 9.86 -2.86
C ALA A 203 7.34 9.32 -2.12
N ALA A 204 7.40 9.42 -0.79
CA ALA A 204 6.28 9.36 0.10
C ALA A 204 5.61 10.75 0.16
N GLY A 205 4.30 10.79 -0.13
CA GLY A 205 3.53 12.02 -0.20
C GLY A 205 2.79 12.30 1.10
N SER A 206 2.93 13.52 1.63
CA SER A 206 2.03 14.03 2.69
C SER A 206 0.56 14.00 2.25
N THR A 207 -0.38 14.15 3.20
CA THR A 207 -1.84 14.05 2.95
C THR A 207 -2.35 14.81 1.72
N PRO A 208 -1.91 16.06 1.42
CA PRO A 208 -2.34 16.78 0.20
C PRO A 208 -1.89 16.15 -1.13
N LEU A 209 -0.85 15.30 -1.09
CA LEU A 209 -0.28 14.61 -2.25
C LEU A 209 -0.77 13.16 -2.35
N TYR A 210 -0.72 12.41 -1.25
CA TYR A 210 -1.09 10.97 -1.22
C TYR A 210 -2.60 10.74 -1.22
N ARG A 211 -3.40 11.67 -0.66
CA ARG A 211 -4.88 11.65 -0.70
C ARG A 211 -5.51 10.29 -0.33
N GLY A 212 -4.97 9.60 0.69
CA GLY A 212 -5.48 8.30 1.14
C GLY A 212 -5.24 7.12 0.19
N GLY A 213 -4.47 7.32 -0.89
CA GLY A 213 -4.26 6.37 -1.97
C GLY A 213 -4.63 6.94 -3.34
N GLU A 214 -5.56 7.90 -3.39
CA GLU A 214 -5.98 8.57 -4.64
C GLU A 214 -4.85 9.36 -5.32
N GLY A 215 -3.70 9.59 -4.66
CA GLY A 215 -2.51 10.22 -5.23
C GLY A 215 -1.42 9.23 -5.68
N CYS A 216 -1.63 7.93 -5.52
CA CYS A 216 -0.67 6.91 -5.93
C CYS A 216 -0.43 6.93 -7.44
N GLY A 217 0.85 6.83 -7.82
CA GLY A 217 1.28 6.86 -9.23
C GLY A 217 1.39 8.28 -9.82
N ALA A 218 0.89 9.32 -9.13
CA ALA A 218 0.95 10.70 -9.60
C ALA A 218 2.40 11.22 -9.73
N CYS A 219 2.73 11.81 -10.88
CA CYS A 219 4.07 12.34 -11.16
C CYS A 219 4.20 13.84 -10.86
N TYR A 220 5.34 14.21 -10.28
CA TYR A 220 5.71 15.60 -9.97
C TYR A 220 7.11 15.89 -10.48
N GLU A 221 7.33 17.09 -11.01
CA GLU A 221 8.68 17.67 -11.09
C GLU A 221 8.97 18.43 -9.80
N VAL A 222 10.10 18.12 -9.15
CA VAL A 222 10.59 18.81 -7.94
C VAL A 222 11.98 19.41 -8.19
N LYS A 223 12.26 20.55 -7.58
CA LYS A 223 13.59 21.20 -7.63
C LYS A 223 13.89 22.00 -6.36
N CYS A 224 15.16 22.10 -6.01
CA CYS A 224 15.63 22.96 -4.92
C CYS A 224 16.55 24.08 -5.45
N SER A 225 16.65 25.20 -4.71
CA SER A 225 17.43 26.38 -5.11
C SER A 225 18.18 27.07 -3.97
N THR A 226 17.76 26.87 -2.71
CA THR A 226 18.27 27.60 -1.53
C THR A 226 19.52 26.98 -0.90
N ASN A 227 19.69 25.66 -0.98
CA ASN A 227 20.89 24.97 -0.51
C ASN A 227 22.00 25.08 -1.58
N ALA A 228 23.23 25.40 -1.18
CA ALA A 228 24.39 25.52 -2.08
C ALA A 228 24.67 24.24 -2.90
N ALA A 229 24.26 23.06 -2.42
CA ALA A 229 24.36 21.78 -3.13
C ALA A 229 23.33 21.61 -4.27
N CYS A 230 22.23 22.39 -4.30
CA CYS A 230 21.20 22.30 -5.33
C CYS A 230 21.73 22.59 -6.74
N SER A 231 21.26 21.83 -7.73
CA SER A 231 21.50 22.08 -9.16
C SER A 231 20.65 23.22 -9.73
N GLY A 232 19.49 23.49 -9.12
CA GLY A 232 18.44 24.34 -9.69
C GLY A 232 17.61 23.68 -10.81
N GLN A 233 17.99 22.46 -11.23
CA GLN A 233 17.29 21.69 -12.26
C GLN A 233 16.18 20.83 -11.63
N PRO A 234 15.09 20.56 -12.37
CA PRO A 234 14.03 19.68 -11.90
C PRO A 234 14.36 18.20 -12.11
N VAL A 235 13.84 17.37 -11.22
CA VAL A 235 13.78 15.91 -11.38
C VAL A 235 12.32 15.46 -11.31
N THR A 236 11.94 14.49 -12.14
CA THR A 236 10.61 13.87 -12.04
C THR A 236 10.64 12.78 -10.96
N ILE A 237 9.62 12.76 -10.12
CA ILE A 237 9.38 11.74 -9.10
C ILE A 237 7.93 11.23 -9.18
N VAL A 238 7.68 10.04 -8.64
CA VAL A 238 6.35 9.42 -8.52
C VAL A 238 5.95 9.29 -7.05
N ILE A 239 4.69 9.55 -6.71
CA ILE A 239 4.17 9.24 -5.37
C ILE A 239 3.88 7.74 -5.27
N THR A 240 4.58 7.05 -4.35
CA THR A 240 4.49 5.59 -4.17
C THR A 240 4.24 5.17 -2.72
N ASP A 241 4.15 6.13 -1.81
CA ASP A 241 4.04 5.91 -0.37
C ASP A 241 3.36 7.13 0.30
N GLN A 242 2.99 7.02 1.58
CA GLN A 242 2.45 8.12 2.39
C GLN A 242 3.56 8.68 3.28
N SER A 243 3.81 10.00 3.24
CA SER A 243 4.81 10.57 4.15
C SER A 243 4.31 10.51 5.60
N PRO A 244 5.17 10.18 6.56
CA PRO A 244 4.83 10.18 7.98
C PRO A 244 4.59 11.61 8.47
N GLY A 245 3.68 11.77 9.42
CA GLY A 245 3.32 13.03 10.05
C GLY A 245 2.61 14.06 9.15
N GLY A 246 2.14 15.12 9.80
CA GLY A 246 1.65 16.31 9.11
C GLY A 246 2.78 17.19 8.56
N LEU A 247 2.39 18.19 7.78
CA LEU A 247 3.28 19.20 7.19
C LEU A 247 4.14 19.90 8.26
N PHE A 248 5.43 20.14 8.00
CA PHE A 248 6.26 20.95 8.91
C PHE A 248 5.79 22.42 8.89
N ALA A 249 6.22 23.20 9.89
CA ALA A 249 5.72 24.55 10.11
C ALA A 249 5.83 25.46 8.86
N GLY A 250 4.68 25.92 8.35
CA GLY A 250 4.61 26.76 7.16
C GLY A 250 4.88 26.03 5.84
N GLU A 251 4.63 24.72 5.77
CA GLU A 251 4.59 23.97 4.51
C GLU A 251 3.15 23.81 3.99
N VAL A 252 3.01 23.69 2.66
CA VAL A 252 1.72 23.40 1.98
C VAL A 252 1.64 21.97 1.44
N ALA A 253 2.79 21.34 1.25
CA ALA A 253 2.97 19.94 0.86
C ALA A 253 4.37 19.51 1.34
N HIS A 254 4.52 18.24 1.70
CA HIS A 254 5.80 17.62 2.01
C HIS A 254 6.03 16.40 1.12
N PHE A 255 7.25 16.30 0.57
CA PHE A 255 7.75 15.18 -0.23
C PHE A 255 8.92 14.54 0.51
N ASP A 256 8.68 13.46 1.25
CA ASP A 256 9.79 12.68 1.78
C ASP A 256 10.27 11.76 0.65
N MET A 257 11.48 11.97 0.12
CA MET A 257 11.92 11.34 -1.13
C MET A 257 12.80 10.11 -0.88
N SER A 258 12.96 9.23 -1.87
CA SER A 258 14.08 8.28 -1.81
C SER A 258 15.43 9.02 -1.76
N GLY A 259 16.45 8.38 -1.22
CA GLY A 259 17.82 8.90 -1.27
C GLY A 259 18.30 9.19 -2.70
N THR A 260 17.88 8.39 -3.68
CA THR A 260 18.19 8.60 -5.10
C THR A 260 17.54 9.86 -5.65
N ALA A 261 16.23 10.05 -5.42
CA ALA A 261 15.49 11.22 -5.88
C ALA A 261 15.98 12.52 -5.24
N MET A 262 16.25 12.52 -3.93
CA MET A 262 16.89 13.64 -3.23
C MET A 262 18.28 13.94 -3.80
N GLY A 263 19.09 12.91 -4.02
CA GLY A 263 20.44 13.04 -4.60
C GLY A 263 20.42 13.63 -6.00
N ALA A 264 19.43 13.29 -6.82
CA ALA A 264 19.31 13.74 -8.20
C ALA A 264 19.04 15.25 -8.34
N MET A 265 18.48 15.92 -7.32
CA MET A 265 18.35 17.39 -7.30
C MET A 265 19.70 18.12 -7.10
N ALA A 266 20.75 17.43 -6.66
CA ALA A 266 22.04 18.04 -6.36
C ALA A 266 22.87 18.33 -7.63
N LYS A 267 23.87 19.21 -7.49
CA LYS A 267 24.98 19.32 -8.43
C LYS A 267 25.74 17.98 -8.49
N PRO A 268 26.38 17.63 -9.62
CA PRO A 268 27.21 16.43 -9.72
C PRO A 268 28.19 16.31 -8.55
N GLY A 269 28.20 15.16 -7.88
CA GLY A 269 29.03 14.90 -6.70
C GLY A 269 28.58 15.54 -5.38
N MET A 270 27.47 16.29 -5.35
CA MET A 270 26.96 16.98 -4.14
C MET A 270 25.75 16.30 -3.49
N GLY A 271 25.36 15.10 -3.94
CA GLY A 271 24.18 14.36 -3.46
C GLY A 271 24.14 14.18 -1.94
N ASP A 272 25.24 13.69 -1.35
CA ASP A 272 25.33 13.50 0.11
C ASP A 272 25.29 14.82 0.89
N LYS A 273 25.82 15.91 0.31
CA LYS A 273 25.76 17.25 0.91
C LYS A 273 24.35 17.85 0.85
N LEU A 274 23.54 17.46 -0.15
CA LEU A 274 22.14 17.86 -0.22
C LEU A 274 21.27 17.03 0.75
N ARG A 275 21.49 15.71 0.78
CA ARG A 275 20.89 14.77 1.74
C ARG A 275 21.16 15.14 3.20
N ALA A 276 22.38 15.58 3.52
CA ALA A 276 22.76 16.07 4.86
C ALA A 276 22.09 17.41 5.27
N GLY A 277 21.28 18.02 4.40
CA GLY A 277 20.59 19.29 4.68
C GLY A 277 19.34 19.18 5.58
N GLY A 278 18.85 17.96 5.88
CA GLY A 278 17.59 17.77 6.59
C GLY A 278 16.39 18.22 5.74
N VAL A 279 15.45 18.95 6.35
CA VAL A 279 14.28 19.50 5.65
C VAL A 279 14.71 20.61 4.69
N LEU A 280 14.61 20.36 3.38
CA LEU A 280 14.81 21.37 2.34
C LEU A 280 13.50 22.05 1.97
N ARG A 281 13.56 23.34 1.62
CA ARG A 281 12.46 24.01 0.93
C ARG A 281 12.64 23.87 -0.58
N ILE A 282 11.61 23.34 -1.23
CA ILE A 282 11.59 23.03 -2.66
C ILE A 282 10.48 23.78 -3.39
N GLN A 283 10.59 23.78 -4.72
CA GLN A 283 9.47 24.09 -5.61
C GLN A 283 9.04 22.79 -6.30
N TYR A 284 7.74 22.65 -6.56
CA TYR A 284 7.15 21.47 -7.17
C TYR A 284 6.08 21.84 -8.20
N ARG A 285 5.76 20.92 -9.11
CA ARG A 285 4.57 20.99 -9.98
C ARG A 285 4.16 19.59 -10.42
N ARG A 286 2.85 19.33 -10.54
CA ARG A 286 2.34 18.08 -11.11
C ARG A 286 2.67 18.04 -12.61
N VAL A 287 3.05 16.87 -13.13
CA VAL A 287 3.43 16.67 -14.54
C VAL A 287 2.91 15.35 -15.09
N PRO A 288 2.74 15.20 -16.41
CA PRO A 288 2.38 13.92 -17.00
C PRO A 288 3.45 12.83 -16.80
N CYS A 289 3.03 11.70 -16.24
CA CYS A 289 3.79 10.46 -16.17
C CYS A 289 4.12 9.90 -17.55
N LYS A 290 5.30 9.28 -17.68
CA LYS A 290 5.86 8.79 -18.95
C LYS A 290 6.66 7.52 -18.72
N TYR A 291 6.10 6.39 -19.13
CA TYR A 291 6.70 5.06 -18.97
C TYR A 291 7.03 4.48 -20.38
N PRO A 292 8.14 4.92 -21.02
CA PRO A 292 8.40 4.66 -22.43
C PRO A 292 8.76 3.19 -22.70
N GLY A 293 7.81 2.45 -23.28
CA GLY A 293 7.96 1.02 -23.60
C GLY A 293 7.34 0.08 -22.55
N VAL A 294 6.85 0.63 -21.44
CA VAL A 294 5.98 -0.07 -20.50
C VAL A 294 4.53 0.12 -20.93
N ASN A 295 3.70 -0.89 -20.66
CA ASN A 295 2.24 -0.85 -20.74
C ASN A 295 1.67 -1.04 -19.34
N ILE A 296 0.52 -0.40 -19.05
CA ILE A 296 -0.21 -0.52 -17.77
C ILE A 296 -0.33 -1.99 -17.36
N ALA A 297 0.06 -2.26 -16.13
CA ALA A 297 0.00 -3.56 -15.49
C ALA A 297 -1.23 -3.68 -14.58
N PHE A 298 -1.72 -4.91 -14.47
CA PHE A 298 -2.83 -5.32 -13.64
C PHE A 298 -2.36 -6.55 -12.84
N LYS A 299 -1.80 -6.30 -11.66
CA LYS A 299 -1.30 -7.33 -10.74
C LYS A 299 -2.47 -7.77 -9.87
N VAL A 300 -3.10 -8.86 -10.29
CA VAL A 300 -4.22 -9.46 -9.57
C VAL A 300 -3.71 -9.97 -8.22
N ASP A 301 -4.43 -9.64 -7.15
CA ASP A 301 -4.12 -10.05 -5.79
C ASP A 301 -3.95 -11.58 -5.65
N GLN A 302 -3.10 -12.02 -4.73
CA GLN A 302 -2.91 -13.45 -4.38
C GLN A 302 -4.17 -14.06 -3.73
N GLY A 303 -5.01 -13.23 -3.12
CA GLY A 303 -6.28 -13.59 -2.51
C GLY A 303 -7.47 -13.68 -3.48
N ALA A 304 -7.33 -13.17 -4.70
CA ALA A 304 -8.39 -13.11 -5.68
C ALA A 304 -9.00 -14.50 -6.00
N ASN A 305 -10.31 -14.56 -6.18
CA ASN A 305 -11.05 -15.75 -6.58
C ASN A 305 -12.32 -15.37 -7.38
N PRO A 306 -13.11 -16.32 -7.91
CA PRO A 306 -14.29 -15.97 -8.73
C PRO A 306 -15.40 -15.15 -8.04
N PHE A 307 -15.36 -14.93 -6.73
CA PHE A 307 -16.32 -14.13 -5.96
C PHE A 307 -15.69 -12.89 -5.29
N TYR A 308 -14.38 -12.70 -5.45
CA TYR A 308 -13.62 -11.57 -4.90
C TYR A 308 -12.48 -11.26 -5.88
N PHE A 309 -12.54 -10.13 -6.56
CA PHE A 309 -11.49 -9.67 -7.44
C PHE A 309 -10.86 -8.40 -6.86
N ASP A 310 -9.54 -8.36 -6.79
CA ASP A 310 -8.78 -7.20 -6.30
C ASP A 310 -7.50 -7.11 -7.12
N VAL A 311 -7.12 -5.89 -7.51
CA VAL A 311 -6.06 -5.66 -8.49
C VAL A 311 -5.27 -4.39 -8.16
N LEU A 312 -3.95 -4.54 -8.09
CA LEU A 312 -3.03 -3.41 -8.12
C LEU A 312 -2.87 -2.97 -9.58
N ILE A 313 -3.03 -1.67 -9.84
CA ILE A 313 -2.80 -1.08 -11.15
C ILE A 313 -1.48 -0.30 -11.10
N GLU A 314 -0.66 -0.43 -12.15
CA GLU A 314 0.67 0.18 -12.20
C GLU A 314 1.00 0.70 -13.61
N PHE A 315 1.80 1.77 -13.68
CA PHE A 315 2.37 2.36 -14.90
C PHE A 315 1.37 3.09 -15.81
N GLU A 316 0.46 3.83 -15.19
CA GLU A 316 -0.46 4.80 -15.76
C GLU A 316 0.29 5.97 -16.43
N ASP A 317 0.46 5.93 -17.76
CA ASP A 317 0.91 7.09 -18.56
C ASP A 317 -0.08 8.27 -18.39
N ASP A 318 0.43 9.51 -18.48
CA ASP A 318 -0.30 10.78 -18.31
C ASP A 318 -0.64 11.14 -16.85
N ASP A 319 -1.87 10.97 -16.33
CA ASP A 319 -2.24 11.52 -14.99
C ASP A 319 -1.46 10.90 -13.82
N GLY A 320 -1.08 9.62 -13.97
CA GLY A 320 -0.43 8.81 -12.95
C GLY A 320 -1.37 8.22 -11.90
N ASP A 321 -2.43 8.95 -11.52
CA ASP A 321 -3.40 8.55 -10.51
C ASP A 321 -4.80 8.24 -11.08
N LEU A 322 -5.62 7.57 -10.26
CA LEU A 322 -6.96 7.08 -10.61
C LEU A 322 -8.00 7.51 -9.57
N ASN A 323 -9.13 8.01 -10.06
CA ASN A 323 -10.29 8.47 -9.30
C ASN A 323 -11.43 7.43 -9.32
N ALA A 324 -11.55 6.65 -10.39
CA ALA A 324 -12.45 5.50 -10.45
C ALA A 324 -11.90 4.37 -11.33
N VAL A 325 -12.26 3.14 -10.98
CA VAL A 325 -12.05 1.96 -11.82
C VAL A 325 -13.37 1.18 -11.91
N GLU A 326 -13.68 0.68 -13.10
CA GLU A 326 -14.83 -0.19 -13.34
C GLU A 326 -14.43 -1.46 -14.09
N LEU A 327 -15.13 -2.56 -13.80
CA LEU A 327 -14.96 -3.86 -14.42
C LEU A 327 -16.17 -4.21 -15.29
N MET A 328 -15.92 -4.78 -16.47
CA MET A 328 -16.97 -5.35 -17.33
C MET A 328 -16.60 -6.79 -17.71
N GLU A 329 -17.56 -7.71 -17.49
CA GLU A 329 -17.44 -9.13 -17.81
C GLU A 329 -17.64 -9.42 -19.30
N ALA A 330 -17.14 -10.56 -19.77
CA ALA A 330 -17.20 -10.94 -21.18
C ALA A 330 -18.65 -11.15 -21.67
N GLY A 331 -19.06 -10.42 -22.70
CA GLY A 331 -20.41 -10.46 -23.26
C GLY A 331 -21.43 -9.60 -22.51
N CYS A 332 -21.04 -8.95 -21.41
CA CYS A 332 -21.82 -7.90 -20.76
C CYS A 332 -21.56 -6.54 -21.41
N ASN A 333 -22.54 -5.63 -21.29
CA ASN A 333 -22.44 -4.22 -21.71
C ASN A 333 -22.55 -3.25 -20.52
N THR A 334 -22.35 -3.75 -19.30
CA THR A 334 -22.56 -3.03 -18.04
C THR A 334 -21.23 -2.93 -17.30
N TRP A 335 -20.81 -1.71 -16.99
CA TRP A 335 -19.68 -1.45 -16.12
C TRP A 335 -20.11 -1.58 -14.65
N MET A 336 -19.32 -2.29 -13.85
CA MET A 336 -19.49 -2.40 -12.41
C MET A 336 -18.41 -1.54 -11.72
N PRO A 337 -18.77 -0.56 -10.88
CA PRO A 337 -17.80 0.23 -10.14
C PRO A 337 -17.03 -0.67 -9.17
N MET A 338 -15.70 -0.51 -9.16
CA MET A 338 -14.81 -1.11 -8.19
C MET A 338 -14.60 -0.13 -7.04
N SER A 339 -14.58 -0.63 -5.82
CA SER A 339 -14.21 0.16 -4.65
C SER A 339 -12.71 0.41 -4.67
N HIS A 340 -12.29 1.65 -4.43
CA HIS A 340 -10.93 1.91 -3.95
C HIS A 340 -10.74 1.17 -2.63
N ASN A 341 -9.61 0.47 -2.48
CA ASN A 341 -9.33 -0.37 -1.33
C ASN A 341 -8.30 0.28 -0.40
N TRP A 342 -7.09 0.46 -0.91
CA TRP A 342 -5.94 1.09 -0.25
C TRP A 342 -4.84 1.30 -1.30
N GLY A 343 -4.07 2.39 -1.20
CA GLY A 343 -2.99 2.66 -2.17
C GLY A 343 -3.50 2.71 -3.61
N ALA A 344 -2.93 1.91 -4.51
CA ALA A 344 -3.40 1.72 -5.89
C ALA A 344 -4.22 0.41 -6.10
N MET A 345 -4.76 -0.19 -5.03
CA MET A 345 -5.59 -1.41 -5.09
C MET A 345 -7.06 -1.07 -5.37
N TRP A 346 -7.67 -1.76 -6.34
CA TRP A 346 -9.07 -1.63 -6.72
C TRP A 346 -9.80 -2.97 -6.65
N ARG A 347 -10.96 -2.98 -5.98
CA ARG A 347 -11.65 -4.18 -5.50
C ARG A 347 -13.10 -4.30 -5.99
N LEU A 348 -13.51 -5.50 -6.40
CA LEU A 348 -14.90 -5.88 -6.70
C LEU A 348 -15.27 -7.17 -5.96
N ASN A 349 -16.17 -7.05 -4.99
CA ASN A 349 -16.56 -8.09 -4.05
C ASN A 349 -18.10 -8.22 -3.89
N ASN A 350 -18.84 -8.03 -4.98
CA ASN A 350 -20.31 -7.92 -4.98
C ASN A 350 -21.09 -9.22 -4.60
N GLY A 351 -20.40 -10.29 -4.18
CA GLY A 351 -20.97 -11.58 -3.79
C GLY A 351 -21.42 -12.48 -4.95
N ASN A 352 -21.40 -11.99 -6.20
CA ASN A 352 -21.70 -12.78 -7.39
C ASN A 352 -20.43 -13.45 -7.93
N ARG A 353 -20.61 -14.49 -8.76
CA ARG A 353 -19.51 -15.14 -9.46
C ARG A 353 -19.15 -14.36 -10.72
N LEU A 354 -17.94 -13.80 -10.77
CA LEU A 354 -17.36 -13.05 -11.89
C LEU A 354 -16.85 -14.00 -13.00
N ASN A 355 -17.06 -13.60 -14.25
CA ASN A 355 -16.84 -14.43 -15.45
C ASN A 355 -15.90 -13.73 -16.44
N ALA A 356 -14.63 -14.17 -16.43
CA ALA A 356 -13.55 -13.59 -17.25
C ALA A 356 -13.58 -14.07 -18.72
N PRO A 357 -13.01 -13.33 -19.69
CA PRO A 357 -12.13 -12.16 -19.52
C PRO A 357 -12.83 -10.92 -18.96
N PHE A 358 -12.05 -10.06 -18.32
CA PHE A 358 -12.50 -8.75 -17.83
C PHE A 358 -11.90 -7.63 -18.69
N ALA A 359 -12.73 -6.67 -19.07
CA ALA A 359 -12.27 -5.34 -19.45
C ALA A 359 -12.25 -4.45 -18.20
N LEU A 360 -11.26 -3.57 -18.11
CA LEU A 360 -11.19 -2.54 -17.06
C LEU A 360 -11.29 -1.15 -17.70
N ARG A 361 -12.14 -0.30 -17.16
CA ARG A 361 -12.15 1.15 -17.43
C ARG A 361 -11.49 1.85 -16.27
N LEU A 362 -10.49 2.67 -16.57
CA LEU A 362 -9.76 3.49 -15.61
C LEU A 362 -10.13 4.95 -15.90
N THR A 363 -10.56 5.68 -14.87
CA THR A 363 -10.87 7.11 -14.93
C THR A 363 -9.93 7.83 -13.97
N SER A 364 -9.14 8.75 -14.51
CA SER A 364 -8.14 9.54 -13.77
C SER A 364 -8.71 10.74 -13.02
N ASP A 365 -7.89 11.39 -12.19
CA ASP A 365 -8.24 12.62 -11.47
C ASP A 365 -8.67 13.77 -12.40
N SER A 366 -8.06 13.91 -13.59
CA SER A 366 -8.54 14.85 -14.63
C SER A 366 -9.82 14.41 -15.37
N GLY A 367 -10.45 13.30 -14.94
CA GLY A 367 -11.68 12.77 -15.54
C GLY A 367 -11.47 12.12 -16.91
N ARG A 368 -10.26 11.63 -17.22
CA ARG A 368 -9.94 11.00 -18.50
C ARG A 368 -10.06 9.48 -18.44
N ASP A 369 -10.93 8.94 -19.29
CA ASP A 369 -11.21 7.51 -19.42
C ASP A 369 -10.15 6.77 -20.26
N LEU A 370 -9.89 5.53 -19.87
CA LEU A 370 -9.01 4.58 -20.53
C LEU A 370 -9.59 3.17 -20.41
N VAL A 371 -9.86 2.50 -21.54
CA VAL A 371 -10.46 1.14 -21.53
C VAL A 371 -9.45 0.07 -21.94
N ALA A 372 -8.97 -0.68 -20.94
CA ALA A 372 -8.14 -1.87 -21.11
C ALA A 372 -9.03 -3.10 -21.39
N ASN A 373 -9.40 -3.26 -22.67
CA ASN A 373 -10.13 -4.42 -23.16
C ASN A 373 -9.33 -5.71 -22.98
N ASN A 374 -9.96 -6.75 -22.41
CA ASN A 374 -9.32 -8.02 -22.03
C ASN A 374 -8.06 -7.83 -21.16
N ALA A 375 -8.09 -6.87 -20.22
CA ALA A 375 -7.03 -6.64 -19.23
C ALA A 375 -6.68 -7.91 -18.46
N ILE A 376 -7.71 -8.68 -18.07
CA ILE A 376 -7.60 -9.96 -17.37
C ILE A 376 -8.18 -11.06 -18.28
N PRO A 377 -7.42 -12.11 -18.64
CA PRO A 377 -7.88 -13.16 -19.56
C PRO A 377 -8.82 -14.18 -18.89
N ALA A 378 -9.54 -14.97 -19.68
CA ALA A 378 -10.19 -16.18 -19.17
C ALA A 378 -9.17 -17.13 -18.53
N GLY A 379 -9.54 -17.75 -17.40
CA GLY A 379 -8.68 -18.71 -16.70
C GLY A 379 -7.49 -18.08 -15.94
N TRP A 380 -7.54 -16.76 -15.69
CA TRP A 380 -6.57 -16.01 -14.89
C TRP A 380 -6.20 -16.68 -13.55
N LYS A 381 -5.06 -16.27 -13.00
CA LYS A 381 -4.50 -16.79 -11.75
C LYS A 381 -4.28 -15.64 -10.75
N PRO A 382 -4.54 -15.87 -9.45
CA PRO A 382 -4.17 -14.93 -8.40
C PRO A 382 -2.66 -14.67 -8.40
N GLY A 383 -2.24 -13.53 -7.85
CA GLY A 383 -0.84 -13.11 -7.76
C GLY A 383 -0.16 -12.82 -9.10
N THR A 384 -0.90 -12.82 -10.22
CA THR A 384 -0.33 -12.72 -11.57
C THR A 384 -0.50 -11.31 -12.14
N THR A 385 0.60 -10.76 -12.66
CA THR A 385 0.60 -9.49 -13.40
C THR A 385 0.25 -9.71 -14.86
N TYR A 386 -0.90 -9.19 -15.27
CA TYR A 386 -1.28 -9.03 -16.67
C TYR A 386 -0.85 -7.64 -17.16
N ARG A 387 -0.68 -7.46 -18.47
CA ARG A 387 -0.38 -6.14 -19.06
C ARG A 387 -1.30 -5.87 -20.23
N SER A 388 -1.72 -4.60 -20.34
CA SER A 388 -2.57 -4.12 -21.44
C SER A 388 -1.94 -4.40 -22.82
N LEU A 389 -2.77 -4.84 -23.78
CA LEU A 389 -2.34 -5.26 -25.12
C LEU A 389 -1.96 -4.11 -26.08
N ARG A 390 -2.07 -2.85 -25.62
CA ARG A 390 -1.66 -1.64 -26.32
C ARG A 390 -1.13 -0.65 -25.30
N LYS A 391 -0.26 0.29 -25.72
CA LYS A 391 -0.10 1.55 -24.98
C LYS A 391 -1.45 2.25 -24.97
N ALA A 392 -2.05 2.34 -23.80
CA ALA A 392 -3.30 3.02 -23.57
C ALA A 392 -2.97 4.41 -23.01
N ALA A 393 -3.08 5.43 -23.87
CA ALA A 393 -3.06 6.81 -23.42
C ALA A 393 -4.49 7.22 -23.04
N MET A 394 -4.67 7.88 -21.90
CA MET A 394 -5.99 8.31 -21.43
C MET A 394 -6.63 9.28 -22.44
N ALA A 395 -7.87 9.02 -22.84
CA ALA A 395 -8.53 9.79 -23.87
C ALA A 395 -8.78 11.22 -23.36
N LYS A 396 -8.21 12.22 -24.04
CA LYS A 396 -8.53 13.63 -23.76
C LYS A 396 -10.03 13.84 -23.96
N PRO A 397 -10.72 14.57 -23.07
CA PRO A 397 -12.16 14.78 -23.20
C PRO A 397 -12.40 15.56 -24.49
N CYS A 398 -13.06 14.94 -25.45
CA CYS A 398 -13.30 15.57 -26.75
C CYS A 398 -14.37 16.65 -26.57
N THR A 399 -13.94 17.91 -26.45
CA THR A 399 -14.82 19.05 -26.17
C THR A 399 -15.77 19.27 -27.34
N LEU A 400 -16.98 18.70 -27.26
CA LEU A 400 -18.00 18.72 -28.31
C LEU A 400 -18.71 20.09 -28.40
N LEU A 401 -17.93 21.16 -28.49
CA LEU A 401 -18.34 22.57 -28.44
C LEU A 401 -17.85 23.37 -29.65
N LEU A 402 -17.76 22.71 -30.83
CA LEU A 402 -17.31 23.37 -32.07
C LEU A 402 -18.07 22.96 -33.35
N LEU A 403 -19.22 22.27 -33.23
CA LEU A 403 -20.08 21.94 -34.37
C LEU A 403 -21.41 22.72 -34.44
N CYS A 404 -21.87 23.32 -33.33
CA CYS A 404 -23.09 24.13 -33.32
C CYS A 404 -22.91 25.55 -33.89
N ALA A 405 -21.66 26.01 -34.07
CA ALA A 405 -21.34 27.37 -34.47
C ALA A 405 -21.40 27.65 -35.99
N LEU A 406 -21.60 26.63 -36.83
CA LEU A 406 -21.51 26.73 -38.30
C LEU A 406 -22.86 26.65 -39.03
N VAL A 407 -23.98 26.77 -38.32
CA VAL A 407 -25.35 26.64 -38.89
C VAL A 407 -26.14 27.97 -38.86
N VAL A 408 -25.60 29.03 -38.25
CA VAL A 408 -26.32 30.32 -38.04
C VAL A 408 -25.62 31.50 -38.72
N LEU A 409 -25.09 31.29 -39.94
CA LEU A 409 -24.38 32.33 -40.72
C LEU A 409 -24.47 32.10 -42.24
N SER A 410 -25.67 31.76 -42.72
CA SER A 410 -25.97 31.45 -44.14
C SER A 410 -27.10 32.29 -44.76
N HIS A 411 -27.54 33.36 -44.09
CA HIS A 411 -28.44 34.38 -44.62
C HIS A 411 -27.90 35.78 -44.34
N LEU A 412 -27.23 36.40 -45.32
CA LEU A 412 -27.55 37.74 -45.85
C LEU A 412 -26.50 38.23 -46.88
N VAL A 413 -27.00 38.64 -48.05
CA VAL A 413 -26.40 39.58 -49.04
C VAL A 413 -25.19 39.11 -49.87
N SER A 414 -25.33 39.36 -51.18
CA SER A 414 -24.34 39.36 -52.27
C SER A 414 -24.56 40.67 -53.09
N PRO A 415 -23.84 40.94 -54.20
CA PRO A 415 -22.39 40.98 -54.39
C PRO A 415 -21.91 42.31 -55.06
N ILE A 416 -20.66 42.74 -54.86
CA ILE A 416 -19.97 43.73 -55.74
C ILE A 416 -18.52 43.24 -55.99
N ASP A 417 -17.94 43.68 -57.12
CA ASP A 417 -16.84 43.02 -57.85
C ASP A 417 -15.50 43.82 -57.86
N CYS A 418 -14.46 43.15 -58.39
CA CYS A 418 -13.28 43.68 -59.10
C CYS A 418 -12.00 44.17 -58.36
N SER A 419 -10.98 43.28 -58.45
CA SER A 419 -9.71 43.53 -59.18
C SER A 419 -8.42 44.10 -58.53
N ARG A 420 -7.34 43.29 -58.69
CA ARG A 420 -5.89 43.66 -58.81
C ARG A 420 -5.18 44.09 -57.50
N LYS A 421 -3.83 43.98 -57.33
CA LYS A 421 -2.70 43.63 -58.24
C LYS A 421 -1.53 42.92 -57.48
N LEU A 422 -0.42 42.59 -58.17
CA LEU A 422 0.70 41.73 -57.70
C LEU A 422 1.88 42.46 -57.00
N SER A 423 2.55 41.76 -56.07
CA SER A 423 4.03 41.59 -55.96
C SER A 423 4.31 40.33 -55.09
N LYS A 424 5.32 39.45 -55.30
CA LYS A 424 6.80 39.56 -55.42
C LYS A 424 7.47 40.05 -54.11
N GLN A 425 8.51 39.39 -53.54
CA GLN A 425 9.25 38.17 -53.93
C GLN A 425 10.04 37.52 -52.75
N LYS A 426 10.64 36.34 -52.99
CA LYS A 426 11.70 35.63 -52.21
C LYS A 426 12.98 36.48 -51.97
N PRO A 427 13.97 36.11 -51.10
CA PRO A 427 14.41 34.73 -50.81
C PRO A 427 14.79 34.37 -49.35
N ALA A 428 15.18 33.11 -49.15
CA ALA A 428 15.69 32.54 -47.89
C ALA A 428 17.23 32.55 -47.83
N LYS A 429 17.80 32.17 -46.68
CA LYS A 429 19.14 31.58 -46.56
C LYS A 429 19.08 30.26 -45.79
N THR A 430 19.88 29.30 -46.21
CA THR A 430 20.00 27.95 -45.64
C THR A 430 21.47 27.63 -45.50
N VAL A 431 21.89 27.06 -44.37
CA VAL A 431 23.25 26.51 -44.19
C VAL A 431 23.16 25.21 -43.38
N GLY A 432 23.36 24.07 -44.05
CA GLY A 432 23.91 22.85 -43.42
C GLY A 432 25.44 22.86 -43.52
N HIS A 433 26.21 21.89 -43.05
CA HIS A 433 25.94 20.58 -42.45
C HIS A 433 27.17 20.20 -41.60
N ARG A 434 27.03 19.27 -40.65
CA ARG A 434 27.73 17.95 -40.68
C ARG A 434 27.39 17.08 -39.48
N GLN A 435 27.20 15.79 -39.73
CA GLN A 435 27.34 14.71 -38.75
C GLN A 435 28.73 14.08 -38.94
N ALA A 436 29.25 13.42 -37.91
CA ALA A 436 30.43 12.55 -37.99
C ALA A 436 30.18 11.27 -37.18
N ASN A 437 30.68 10.13 -37.66
CA ASN A 437 30.50 8.82 -37.05
C ASN A 437 31.80 8.32 -36.39
N ALA A 438 31.75 7.95 -35.12
CA ALA A 438 32.71 7.08 -34.43
C ALA A 438 32.13 6.69 -33.04
N ALA A 439 32.37 5.52 -32.45
CA ALA A 439 32.79 4.22 -32.99
C ALA A 439 32.27 3.12 -32.04
N LYS A 440 32.10 1.87 -32.50
CA LYS A 440 31.64 0.76 -31.63
C LYS A 440 32.82 0.08 -30.95
N ALA A 441 32.81 0.02 -29.62
CA ALA A 441 33.64 -0.89 -28.83
C ALA A 441 32.81 -2.10 -28.37
N ASN A 442 33.27 -3.31 -28.66
CA ASN A 442 32.63 -4.55 -28.19
C ASN A 442 33.27 -5.00 -26.88
N HIS A 443 32.49 -5.14 -25.81
CA HIS A 443 32.85 -5.99 -24.68
C HIS A 443 31.89 -7.18 -24.60
N LYS A 444 32.44 -8.40 -24.69
CA LYS A 444 31.68 -9.62 -24.39
C LYS A 444 31.54 -9.75 -22.88
N GLN A 445 30.32 -9.93 -22.39
CA GLN A 445 30.09 -10.52 -21.06
C GLN A 445 29.63 -11.97 -21.25
N ALA A 446 30.19 -12.88 -20.45
CA ALA A 446 29.77 -14.28 -20.36
C ALA A 446 28.52 -14.39 -19.47
N PRO A 447 27.66 -15.42 -19.64
CA PRO A 447 26.46 -15.58 -18.84
C PRO A 447 26.81 -15.87 -17.38
N ALA A 448 26.41 -14.99 -16.47
CA ALA A 448 26.50 -15.23 -15.03
C ALA A 448 25.57 -16.39 -14.63
N ALA A 449 26.09 -17.34 -13.84
CA ALA A 449 25.30 -18.47 -13.36
C ALA A 449 24.23 -18.02 -12.35
N LYS A 450 23.11 -18.74 -12.29
CA LYS A 450 22.04 -18.48 -11.31
C LYS A 450 22.56 -18.71 -9.89
N ALA A 451 22.89 -17.65 -9.17
CA ALA A 451 23.14 -17.70 -7.74
C ALA A 451 21.84 -18.09 -7.02
N ARG A 452 21.84 -19.27 -6.40
CA ARG A 452 20.73 -19.78 -5.61
C ARG A 452 20.90 -19.25 -4.18
N CYS A 453 20.21 -18.15 -3.86
CA CYS A 453 20.25 -17.57 -2.51
C CYS A 453 19.63 -18.55 -1.50
N ASN A 454 20.47 -19.29 -0.79
CA ASN A 454 20.07 -19.92 0.45
C ASN A 454 19.82 -18.80 1.47
N HIS A 455 18.57 -18.63 1.90
CA HIS A 455 18.26 -17.81 3.05
C HIS A 455 18.76 -18.55 4.31
N THR A 456 20.00 -18.27 4.72
CA THR A 456 20.45 -18.59 6.07
C THR A 456 19.58 -17.78 7.02
N ALA A 457 18.74 -18.43 7.82
CA ALA A 457 17.90 -17.73 8.77
C ALA A 457 18.78 -16.91 9.73
N THR A 458 18.62 -15.59 9.72
CA THR A 458 19.08 -14.75 10.84
C THR A 458 18.36 -15.23 12.11
N PRO A 459 19.03 -15.26 13.27
CA PRO A 459 18.37 -15.68 14.50
C PRO A 459 17.11 -14.86 14.76
N SER A 460 16.03 -15.52 15.15
CA SER A 460 14.96 -14.83 15.89
C SER A 460 15.59 -14.15 17.10
N VAL A 461 15.09 -12.96 17.47
CA VAL A 461 15.51 -12.29 18.70
C VAL A 461 14.87 -13.04 19.86
N ASP A 462 15.56 -14.08 20.30
CA ASP A 462 14.99 -15.15 21.11
C ASP A 462 14.47 -14.67 22.47
N TYR A 463 13.35 -15.25 22.86
CA TYR A 463 12.51 -14.75 23.93
C TYR A 463 13.14 -15.05 25.30
N GLY A 464 13.15 -14.07 26.20
CA GLY A 464 13.57 -14.27 27.59
C GLY A 464 15.08 -14.21 27.87
N SER A 465 15.96 -13.94 26.90
CA SER A 465 17.38 -13.67 27.19
C SER A 465 17.58 -12.44 28.10
N GLY A 466 16.65 -11.48 28.05
CA GLY A 466 16.62 -10.25 28.85
C GLY A 466 17.76 -9.26 28.58
N ALA A 467 18.75 -9.66 27.78
CA ALA A 467 19.98 -8.93 27.52
C ALA A 467 19.75 -7.74 26.58
N TRP A 468 20.52 -6.68 26.80
CA TRP A 468 20.52 -5.50 25.95
C TRP A 468 21.38 -5.73 24.71
N LEU A 469 20.74 -5.90 23.56
CA LEU A 469 21.41 -5.90 22.26
C LEU A 469 21.91 -4.48 21.96
N SER A 470 22.99 -4.40 21.17
CA SER A 470 23.66 -3.14 20.83
C SER A 470 24.02 -3.11 19.35
N GLY A 471 24.39 -1.92 18.85
CA GLY A 471 24.61 -1.72 17.43
C GLY A 471 23.33 -1.48 16.63
N ALA A 472 22.19 -1.27 17.28
CA ALA A 472 20.99 -0.80 16.59
C ALA A 472 21.05 0.71 16.29
N GLY A 473 20.46 1.08 15.16
CA GLY A 473 20.19 2.45 14.76
C GLY A 473 18.81 2.93 15.19
N ALA A 474 18.69 4.25 15.31
CA ALA A 474 17.43 4.93 15.57
C ALA A 474 17.37 6.26 14.82
N THR A 475 16.36 6.43 13.96
CA THR A 475 15.89 7.75 13.49
C THR A 475 14.53 8.03 14.10
N TYR A 476 13.88 9.11 13.64
CA TYR A 476 12.47 9.30 13.89
C TYR A 476 11.77 9.89 12.66
N TYR A 477 10.50 9.53 12.52
CA TYR A 477 9.66 9.91 11.39
C TYR A 477 8.37 10.60 11.83
N GLY A 478 7.87 11.48 10.97
CA GLY A 478 6.66 12.27 11.19
C GLY A 478 6.78 13.39 12.23
N ALA A 479 5.64 13.76 12.82
CA ALA A 479 5.56 14.94 13.68
C ALA A 479 6.31 14.75 15.02
N PRO A 480 6.99 15.79 15.57
CA PRO A 480 7.82 15.64 16.76
C PRO A 480 7.14 15.03 17.98
N ASN A 481 5.83 15.23 18.18
CA ASN A 481 5.06 14.56 19.24
C ASN A 481 3.83 13.84 18.64
N GLY A 482 4.03 13.20 17.48
CA GLY A 482 3.03 12.37 16.80
C GLY A 482 3.37 10.88 16.81
N ASP A 483 2.67 10.15 15.96
CA ASP A 483 2.52 8.69 15.91
C ASP A 483 3.13 8.03 14.68
N GLY A 484 4.03 8.72 13.97
CA GLY A 484 4.66 8.20 12.75
C GLY A 484 3.74 8.36 11.54
N SER A 485 3.08 7.28 11.11
CA SER A 485 2.17 7.28 9.95
C SER A 485 0.83 6.59 10.24
N ASP A 486 -0.28 7.22 9.82
CA ASP A 486 -1.63 6.63 9.80
C ASP A 486 -1.79 5.47 8.77
N GLY A 487 -0.72 5.08 8.07
CA GLY A 487 -0.77 4.19 6.89
C GLY A 487 0.21 3.01 6.90
N GLY A 488 0.93 2.80 8.01
CA GLY A 488 2.09 1.92 8.10
C GLY A 488 1.85 0.45 7.73
N ALA A 489 2.96 -0.21 7.36
CA ALA A 489 3.00 -1.54 6.71
C ALA A 489 2.37 -2.71 7.50
N CYS A 490 1.99 -2.52 8.77
CA CYS A 490 1.25 -3.53 9.53
C CYS A 490 -0.28 -3.47 9.36
N GLY A 491 -0.84 -2.38 8.82
CA GLY A 491 -2.28 -2.24 8.56
C GLY A 491 -3.13 -1.71 9.72
N TYR A 492 -2.52 -1.40 10.88
CA TYR A 492 -3.19 -0.82 12.05
C TYR A 492 -3.86 0.55 11.77
N GLN A 493 -3.42 1.25 10.73
CA GLN A 493 -3.93 2.57 10.34
C GLN A 493 -3.90 3.55 11.54
N THR A 494 -4.90 4.42 11.67
CA THR A 494 -5.05 5.40 12.74
C THR A 494 -5.14 4.83 14.18
N ALA A 495 -5.00 3.52 14.39
CA ALA A 495 -4.85 2.96 15.73
C ALA A 495 -3.52 3.32 16.40
N VAL A 496 -2.45 3.57 15.62
CA VAL A 496 -1.09 3.80 16.16
C VAL A 496 -0.99 5.02 17.09
N GLY A 497 -1.71 6.11 16.80
CA GLY A 497 -1.83 7.29 17.67
C GLY A 497 -2.91 7.21 18.76
N LYS A 498 -3.46 6.02 19.05
CA LYS A 498 -4.56 5.81 20.02
C LYS A 498 -4.21 4.71 21.02
N GLN A 499 -4.96 4.64 22.12
CA GLN A 499 -4.82 3.55 23.08
C GLN A 499 -5.11 2.18 22.44
N PRO A 500 -4.28 1.15 22.72
CA PRO A 500 -3.19 1.14 23.71
C PRO A 500 -1.79 1.47 23.15
N PHE A 501 -1.64 1.79 21.86
CA PHE A 501 -0.34 2.12 21.27
C PHE A 501 0.18 3.51 21.67
N ASP A 502 -0.71 4.49 21.86
CA ASP A 502 -0.40 5.85 22.35
C ASP A 502 0.82 6.52 21.69
N SER A 503 0.95 6.37 20.37
CA SER A 503 2.10 6.84 19.57
C SER A 503 3.46 6.18 19.89
N MET A 504 3.52 5.21 20.80
CA MET A 504 4.75 4.50 21.20
C MET A 504 5.10 3.39 20.20
N ILE A 505 5.43 3.80 18.98
CA ILE A 505 5.58 2.91 17.82
C ILE A 505 6.86 3.19 17.03
N ALA A 506 7.29 2.22 16.23
CA ALA A 506 8.34 2.39 15.23
C ALA A 506 8.05 1.62 13.93
N ALA A 507 8.61 2.13 12.84
CA ALA A 507 8.86 1.35 11.65
C ALA A 507 10.12 0.49 11.86
N GLY A 508 10.03 -0.81 11.59
CA GLY A 508 11.10 -1.78 11.81
C GLY A 508 11.84 -2.14 10.53
N SER A 509 13.17 -2.12 10.55
CA SER A 509 13.99 -2.69 9.46
C SER A 509 13.71 -4.18 9.24
N THR A 510 14.17 -4.75 8.11
CA THR A 510 13.91 -6.16 7.74
C THR A 510 14.12 -7.19 8.86
N PRO A 511 15.16 -7.13 9.71
CA PRO A 511 15.33 -8.05 10.84
C PRO A 511 14.26 -7.95 11.94
N LEU A 512 13.51 -6.84 11.99
CA LEU A 512 12.44 -6.57 12.96
C LEU A 512 11.06 -6.80 12.33
N TYR A 513 10.79 -6.18 11.17
CA TYR A 513 9.48 -6.24 10.50
C TYR A 513 9.19 -7.61 9.86
N ARG A 514 10.23 -8.35 9.45
CA ARG A 514 10.13 -9.73 8.91
C ARG A 514 9.04 -9.91 7.83
N GLY A 515 8.84 -8.91 6.95
CA GLY A 515 7.83 -8.96 5.89
C GLY A 515 6.36 -8.85 6.35
N GLY A 516 6.13 -8.55 7.63
CA GLY A 516 4.83 -8.53 8.30
C GLY A 516 4.78 -9.45 9.51
N GLU A 517 5.61 -10.51 9.54
CA GLU A 517 5.70 -11.45 10.68
C GLU A 517 6.22 -10.79 11.97
N GLY A 518 6.75 -9.56 11.93
CA GLY A 518 7.14 -8.78 13.11
C GLY A 518 6.11 -7.76 13.58
N CYS A 519 4.96 -7.65 12.91
CA CYS A 519 3.92 -6.68 13.27
C CYS A 519 3.33 -6.96 14.65
N GLY A 520 3.20 -5.90 15.46
CA GLY A 520 2.69 -5.97 16.83
C GLY A 520 3.75 -6.34 17.88
N SER A 521 4.94 -6.78 17.47
CA SER A 521 6.02 -7.14 18.40
C SER A 521 6.56 -5.95 19.20
N CYS A 522 6.81 -6.17 20.50
CA CYS A 522 7.24 -5.12 21.44
C CYS A 522 8.74 -5.17 21.76
N TYR A 523 9.34 -3.98 21.84
CA TYR A 523 10.74 -3.79 22.20
C TYR A 523 10.90 -2.70 23.27
N GLU A 524 11.78 -2.92 24.24
CA GLU A 524 12.35 -1.81 25.00
C GLU A 524 13.55 -1.24 24.22
N VAL A 525 13.58 0.07 24.03
CA VAL A 525 14.70 0.82 23.42
C VAL A 525 15.24 1.88 24.37
N LYS A 526 16.55 2.12 24.34
CA LYS A 526 17.20 3.20 25.10
C LYS A 526 18.44 3.73 24.41
N CYS A 527 18.76 5.00 24.64
CA CYS A 527 20.00 5.62 24.20
C CYS A 527 20.87 6.06 25.39
N THR A 528 22.18 6.13 25.20
CA THR A 528 23.16 6.50 26.25
C THR A 528 24.26 7.46 25.77
N THR A 529 24.50 7.54 24.46
CA THR A 529 25.66 8.23 23.86
C THR A 529 25.42 9.71 23.55
N ASN A 530 24.18 10.11 23.26
CA ASN A 530 23.81 11.51 23.07
C ASN A 530 23.57 12.18 24.44
N ALA A 531 24.09 13.40 24.63
CA ALA A 531 23.91 14.17 25.87
C ALA A 531 22.42 14.40 26.27
N ALA A 532 21.50 14.36 25.31
CA ALA A 532 20.05 14.45 25.53
C ALA A 532 19.42 13.16 26.09
N CYS A 533 20.06 12.00 26.00
CA CYS A 533 19.53 10.71 26.44
C CYS A 533 19.25 10.65 27.96
N SER A 534 18.14 10.03 28.36
CA SER A 534 17.82 9.73 29.76
C SER A 534 18.62 8.54 30.31
N GLY A 535 19.02 7.60 29.45
CA GLY A 535 19.55 6.29 29.83
C GLY A 535 18.47 5.29 30.28
N GLN A 536 17.20 5.72 30.34
CA GLN A 536 16.05 4.89 30.70
C GLN A 536 15.42 4.26 29.44
N PRO A 537 14.79 3.07 29.56
CA PRO A 537 14.07 2.45 28.46
C PRO A 537 12.71 3.09 28.20
N ALA A 538 12.29 3.06 26.94
CA ALA A 538 10.91 3.24 26.52
C ALA A 538 10.47 1.98 25.77
N THR A 539 9.24 1.50 26.03
CA THR A 539 8.65 0.40 25.26
C THR A 539 8.02 0.95 23.99
N ILE A 540 8.25 0.27 22.87
CA ILE A 540 7.69 0.59 21.54
C ILE A 540 7.14 -0.66 20.87
N VAL A 541 6.22 -0.48 19.92
CA VAL A 541 5.64 -1.54 19.08
C VAL A 541 6.08 -1.39 17.63
N ILE A 542 6.38 -2.50 16.94
CA ILE A 542 6.59 -2.50 15.49
C ILE A 542 5.25 -2.45 14.75
N THR A 543 4.98 -1.34 14.05
CA THR A 543 3.70 -1.08 13.37
C THR A 543 3.84 -0.75 11.88
N ASP A 544 5.08 -0.73 11.38
CA ASP A 544 5.43 -0.23 10.06
C ASP A 544 6.78 -0.84 9.61
N GLN A 545 7.15 -0.70 8.34
CA GLN A 545 8.43 -1.17 7.81
C GLN A 545 9.39 0.01 7.66
N SER A 546 10.54 0.01 8.36
CA SER A 546 11.52 1.07 8.16
C SER A 546 12.09 0.97 6.74
N PRO A 547 12.18 2.09 6.00
CA PRO A 547 12.66 2.07 4.64
C PRO A 547 14.17 1.83 4.54
N GLY A 548 14.59 1.30 3.39
CA GLY A 548 15.99 1.09 3.03
C GLY A 548 16.69 -0.04 3.79
N GLY A 549 18.00 -0.15 3.53
CA GLY A 549 18.90 -1.01 4.29
C GLY A 549 19.45 -0.32 5.53
N LEU A 550 19.95 -1.14 6.46
CA LEU A 550 20.64 -0.71 7.69
C LEU A 550 21.77 0.29 7.40
N PHE A 551 21.95 1.32 8.23
CA PHE A 551 23.09 2.24 8.07
C PHE A 551 24.41 1.52 8.41
N PRO A 552 25.58 2.01 7.94
CA PRO A 552 26.86 1.30 8.09
C PRO A 552 27.17 0.85 9.52
N GLY A 553 27.33 -0.46 9.72
CA GLY A 553 27.61 -1.06 11.02
C GLY A 553 26.41 -1.12 11.97
N GLU A 554 25.18 -1.10 11.45
CA GLU A 554 23.97 -1.44 12.22
C GLU A 554 23.58 -2.92 12.06
N VAL A 555 22.92 -3.49 13.07
CA VAL A 555 22.34 -4.85 13.04
C VAL A 555 20.81 -4.86 12.95
N ALA A 556 20.18 -3.75 13.35
CA ALA A 556 18.76 -3.46 13.25
C ALA A 556 18.58 -1.94 13.26
N HIS A 557 17.51 -1.45 12.65
CA HIS A 557 17.13 -0.04 12.66
C HIS A 557 15.67 0.13 13.09
N PHE A 558 15.42 1.11 13.95
CA PHE A 558 14.10 1.53 14.44
C PHE A 558 13.84 2.98 14.01
N ASP A 559 12.96 3.19 13.04
CA ASP A 559 12.53 4.55 12.69
C ASP A 559 11.29 4.88 13.52
N MET A 560 11.52 5.55 14.65
CA MET A 560 10.50 5.73 15.70
C MET A 560 9.55 6.88 15.40
N SER A 561 8.33 6.85 15.93
CA SER A 561 7.53 8.08 16.00
C SER A 561 8.29 9.19 16.74
N GLY A 562 7.94 10.45 16.48
CA GLY A 562 8.50 11.57 17.24
C GLY A 562 8.28 11.43 18.76
N THR A 563 7.14 10.86 19.17
CA THR A 563 6.82 10.57 20.57
C THR A 563 7.74 9.50 21.16
N ALA A 564 7.91 8.37 20.48
CA ALA A 564 8.76 7.27 20.92
C ALA A 564 10.24 7.67 21.00
N MET A 565 10.75 8.39 19.98
CA MET A 565 12.10 8.96 20.03
C MET A 565 12.25 9.98 21.17
N GLY A 566 11.21 10.79 21.42
CA GLY A 566 11.17 11.75 22.51
C GLY A 566 11.23 11.11 23.91
N ALA A 567 10.63 9.93 24.09
CA ALA A 567 10.57 9.22 25.36
C ALA A 567 11.96 8.74 25.87
N MET A 568 12.92 8.52 24.97
CA MET A 568 14.32 8.22 25.33
C MET A 568 15.11 9.45 25.85
N ALA A 569 14.55 10.66 25.79
CA ALA A 569 15.24 11.88 26.20
C ALA A 569 15.08 12.17 27.71
N LYS A 570 16.01 12.98 28.24
CA LYS A 570 15.80 13.68 29.52
C LYS A 570 14.57 14.60 29.42
N PRO A 571 13.85 14.88 30.52
CA PRO A 571 12.76 15.86 30.53
C PRO A 571 13.14 17.18 29.85
N GLY A 572 12.33 17.64 28.90
CA GLY A 572 12.58 18.86 28.12
C GLY A 572 13.66 18.76 27.03
N MET A 573 14.30 17.60 26.81
CA MET A 573 15.37 17.40 25.81
C MET A 573 14.92 16.62 24.56
N GLY A 574 13.62 16.32 24.41
CA GLY A 574 13.08 15.53 23.29
C GLY A 574 13.48 16.06 21.92
N ASP A 575 13.28 17.35 21.66
CA ASP A 575 13.67 17.98 20.37
C ASP A 575 15.18 17.96 20.13
N LYS A 576 16.00 18.04 21.19
CA LYS A 576 17.45 17.93 21.09
C LYS A 576 17.92 16.50 20.79
N LEU A 577 17.16 15.50 21.22
CA LEU A 577 17.42 14.09 20.88
C LEU A 577 16.98 13.80 19.44
N ARG A 578 15.79 14.24 19.05
CA ARG A 578 15.24 14.19 17.68
C ARG A 578 16.15 14.89 16.66
N ALA A 579 16.73 16.05 17.01
CA ALA A 579 17.71 16.75 16.17
C ALA A 579 19.08 16.05 16.03
N GLY A 580 19.28 14.89 16.67
CA GLY A 580 20.53 14.12 16.57
C GLY A 580 20.71 13.31 15.28
N GLY A 581 19.68 13.18 14.45
CA GLY A 581 19.70 12.31 13.26
C GLY A 581 19.75 10.84 13.66
N VAL A 582 20.63 10.05 13.02
CA VAL A 582 20.82 8.62 13.36
C VAL A 582 21.51 8.49 14.72
N LEU A 583 20.79 8.02 15.72
CA LEU A 583 21.32 7.67 17.03
C LEU A 583 21.72 6.20 17.09
N ARG A 584 22.70 5.88 17.93
CA ARG A 584 22.98 4.49 18.32
C ARG A 584 22.30 4.16 19.63
N ILE A 585 21.49 3.11 19.61
CA ILE A 585 20.66 2.67 20.73
C ILE A 585 21.03 1.24 21.17
N GLN A 586 20.56 0.90 22.36
CA GLN A 586 20.42 -0.47 22.81
C GLN A 586 18.94 -0.85 22.78
N TYR A 587 18.66 -2.11 22.46
CA TYR A 587 17.29 -2.63 22.36
C TYR A 587 17.19 -4.04 22.94
N ARG A 588 15.98 -4.47 23.30
CA ARG A 588 15.66 -5.86 23.60
C ARG A 588 14.17 -6.13 23.34
N ARG A 589 13.83 -7.31 22.84
CA ARG A 589 12.43 -7.73 22.72
C ARG A 589 11.83 -7.95 24.12
N VAL A 590 10.58 -7.56 24.31
CA VAL A 590 9.86 -7.69 25.59
C VAL A 590 8.40 -8.08 25.36
N PRO A 591 7.73 -8.67 26.37
CA PRO A 591 6.29 -8.88 26.34
C PRO A 591 5.50 -7.58 26.13
N CYS A 592 4.67 -7.57 25.09
CA CYS A 592 3.56 -6.65 24.93
C CYS A 592 2.57 -6.77 26.08
N LYS A 593 2.01 -5.63 26.48
CA LYS A 593 1.05 -5.51 27.59
C LYS A 593 0.07 -4.40 27.29
N TYR A 594 -1.21 -4.76 27.13
CA TYR A 594 -2.29 -3.83 26.81
C TYR A 594 -3.40 -3.91 27.89
N PRO A 595 -3.18 -3.34 29.09
CA PRO A 595 -4.06 -3.58 30.25
C PRO A 595 -5.52 -3.21 30.00
N GLY A 596 -6.42 -4.18 30.13
CA GLY A 596 -7.85 -4.01 29.88
C GLY A 596 -8.25 -4.03 28.40
N VAL A 597 -7.31 -4.29 27.49
CA VAL A 597 -7.55 -4.43 26.05
C VAL A 597 -7.36 -5.89 25.65
N ASN A 598 -8.45 -6.52 25.22
CA ASN A 598 -8.41 -7.82 24.56
C ASN A 598 -8.20 -7.66 23.04
N ILE A 599 -7.64 -8.72 22.43
CA ILE A 599 -7.39 -8.86 21.00
C ILE A 599 -8.60 -8.40 20.17
N ALA A 600 -8.33 -7.56 19.18
CA ALA A 600 -9.29 -7.10 18.20
C ALA A 600 -9.13 -7.85 16.87
N PHE A 601 -10.25 -8.15 16.24
CA PHE A 601 -10.39 -8.75 14.93
C PHE A 601 -11.16 -7.79 14.04
N LYS A 602 -10.44 -6.94 13.30
CA LYS A 602 -10.99 -5.95 12.39
C LYS A 602 -11.14 -6.60 11.01
N VAL A 603 -12.36 -7.07 10.73
CA VAL A 603 -12.70 -7.72 9.47
C VAL A 603 -12.57 -6.72 8.34
N ASP A 604 -11.90 -7.11 7.26
CA ASP A 604 -11.68 -6.27 6.07
C ASP A 604 -13.01 -5.72 5.49
N GLN A 605 -12.96 -4.51 4.93
CA GLN A 605 -14.06 -3.87 4.20
C GLN A 605 -14.46 -4.67 2.95
N GLY A 606 -13.54 -5.45 2.38
CA GLY A 606 -13.72 -6.33 1.24
C GLY A 606 -14.28 -7.73 1.54
N ALA A 607 -14.32 -8.11 2.83
CA ALA A 607 -14.72 -9.44 3.25
C ALA A 607 -16.15 -9.79 2.77
N ASN A 608 -16.36 -11.05 2.41
CA ASN A 608 -17.66 -11.60 2.03
C ASN A 608 -17.68 -13.13 2.31
N PRO A 609 -18.81 -13.85 2.14
CA PRO A 609 -18.87 -15.27 2.45
C PRO A 609 -17.90 -16.19 1.69
N PHE A 610 -17.22 -15.72 0.63
CA PHE A 610 -16.23 -16.50 -0.16
C PHE A 610 -14.79 -15.95 -0.06
N TYR A 611 -14.58 -14.89 0.73
CA TYR A 611 -13.29 -14.26 0.99
C TYR A 611 -13.35 -13.62 2.38
N PHE A 612 -12.67 -14.21 3.35
CA PHE A 612 -12.52 -13.63 4.69
C PHE A 612 -11.08 -13.15 4.86
N ASP A 613 -10.91 -11.95 5.40
CA ASP A 613 -9.61 -11.34 5.65
C ASP A 613 -9.76 -10.44 6.88
N VAL A 614 -8.80 -10.49 7.79
CA VAL A 614 -8.92 -9.90 9.12
C VAL A 614 -7.59 -9.34 9.58
N LEU A 615 -7.60 -8.08 10.00
CA LEU A 615 -6.51 -7.50 10.77
C LEU A 615 -6.65 -7.96 12.21
N ILE A 616 -5.57 -8.44 12.80
CA ILE A 616 -5.52 -8.80 14.22
C ILE A 616 -4.68 -7.76 14.95
N GLU A 617 -5.15 -7.30 16.11
CA GLU A 617 -4.54 -6.20 16.87
C GLU A 617 -4.59 -6.48 18.38
N PHE A 618 -3.60 -5.97 19.12
CA PHE A 618 -3.50 -5.97 20.59
C PHE A 618 -3.25 -7.35 21.23
N GLU A 619 -2.46 -8.19 20.56
CA GLU A 619 -1.89 -9.43 21.08
C GLU A 619 -0.92 -9.14 22.25
N ASP A 620 -1.24 -9.61 23.46
CA ASP A 620 -0.31 -9.57 24.60
C ASP A 620 0.84 -10.60 24.44
N ASP A 621 1.84 -10.49 25.30
CA ASP A 621 3.11 -11.25 25.26
C ASP A 621 3.90 -11.05 23.96
N ASP A 622 4.04 -12.05 23.08
CA ASP A 622 4.93 -11.98 21.92
C ASP A 622 4.65 -10.76 21.00
N GLY A 623 3.39 -10.35 20.91
CA GLY A 623 2.90 -9.25 20.09
C GLY A 623 2.68 -9.60 18.61
N ASP A 624 3.29 -10.66 18.12
CA ASP A 624 3.27 -11.10 16.73
C ASP A 624 2.77 -12.55 16.58
N LEU A 625 2.35 -12.90 15.36
CA LEU A 625 1.71 -14.17 15.03
C LEU A 625 2.45 -14.91 13.92
N ASN A 626 2.69 -16.21 14.15
CA ASN A 626 3.33 -17.15 13.23
C ASN A 626 2.27 -17.93 12.41
N ALA A 627 1.12 -18.24 13.01
CA ALA A 627 0.00 -18.85 12.30
C ALA A 627 -1.36 -18.44 12.87
N VAL A 628 -2.34 -18.30 11.98
CA VAL A 628 -3.76 -18.08 12.33
C VAL A 628 -4.61 -19.13 11.61
N GLU A 629 -5.57 -19.71 12.32
CA GLU A 629 -6.50 -20.69 11.78
C GLU A 629 -7.95 -20.34 12.14
N LEU A 630 -8.87 -20.62 11.22
CA LEU A 630 -10.31 -20.37 11.36
C LEU A 630 -11.09 -21.67 11.46
N MET A 631 -12.09 -21.72 12.34
CA MET A 631 -13.04 -22.84 12.44
C MET A 631 -14.47 -22.32 12.37
N GLU A 632 -15.26 -22.89 11.44
CA GLU A 632 -16.69 -22.62 11.28
C GLU A 632 -17.51 -23.24 12.43
N ALA A 633 -18.60 -22.59 12.85
CA ALA A 633 -19.44 -23.10 13.92
C ALA A 633 -20.04 -24.48 13.60
N GLY A 634 -19.94 -25.42 14.55
CA GLY A 634 -20.37 -26.80 14.38
C GLY A 634 -19.38 -27.69 13.61
N CYS A 635 -18.26 -27.15 13.13
CA CYS A 635 -17.13 -27.93 12.63
C CYS A 635 -16.07 -28.16 13.71
N ASN A 636 -15.29 -29.23 13.56
CA ASN A 636 -14.18 -29.61 14.43
C ASN A 636 -12.83 -29.55 13.68
N THR A 637 -12.75 -28.73 12.63
CA THR A 637 -11.61 -28.68 11.70
C THR A 637 -11.14 -27.24 11.55
N TRP A 638 -9.88 -27.02 11.89
CA TRP A 638 -9.19 -25.75 11.70
C TRP A 638 -8.71 -25.62 10.25
N MET A 639 -8.93 -24.45 9.66
CA MET A 639 -8.46 -24.07 8.33
C MET A 639 -7.36 -23.02 8.48
N LEU A 640 -6.13 -23.36 8.06
CA LEU A 640 -5.01 -22.42 8.05
C LEU A 640 -5.32 -21.22 7.17
N MET A 641 -5.17 -20.04 7.75
CA MET A 641 -5.26 -18.77 7.05
C MET A 641 -3.88 -18.43 6.47
N SER A 642 -3.85 -17.85 5.28
CA SER A 642 -2.62 -17.32 4.71
C SER A 642 -2.30 -15.98 5.35
N HIS A 643 -1.05 -15.79 5.78
CA HIS A 643 -0.52 -14.45 6.00
C HIS A 643 -0.64 -13.66 4.69
N ASN A 644 -1.16 -12.44 4.76
CA ASN A 644 -1.49 -11.65 3.58
C ASN A 644 -0.50 -10.48 3.40
N TRP A 645 -0.45 -9.59 4.39
CA TRP A 645 0.42 -8.42 4.47
C TRP A 645 0.30 -7.82 5.87
N GLY A 646 1.39 -7.32 6.47
CA GLY A 646 1.32 -6.73 7.79
C GLY A 646 0.77 -7.71 8.85
N ALA A 647 -0.26 -7.30 9.59
CA ALA A 647 -1.02 -8.16 10.50
C ALA A 647 -2.35 -8.70 9.91
N MET A 648 -2.50 -8.70 8.57
CA MET A 648 -3.68 -9.24 7.87
C MET A 648 -3.57 -10.75 7.65
N TRP A 649 -4.63 -11.48 8.00
CA TRP A 649 -4.75 -12.93 7.81
C TRP A 649 -5.99 -13.29 6.99
N ARG A 650 -5.81 -14.13 5.97
CA ARG A 650 -6.76 -14.34 4.87
C ARG A 650 -7.18 -15.81 4.71
N LEU A 651 -8.47 -16.05 4.48
CA LEU A 651 -9.05 -17.34 4.07
C LEU A 651 -9.97 -17.16 2.86
N ASN A 652 -9.51 -17.64 1.70
CA ASN A 652 -10.14 -17.41 0.39
C ASN A 652 -10.33 -18.71 -0.42
N ASN A 653 -10.60 -19.83 0.25
CA ASN A 653 -10.58 -21.21 -0.29
C ASN A 653 -11.63 -21.54 -1.38
N GLY A 654 -12.37 -20.55 -1.90
CA GLY A 654 -13.37 -20.69 -2.96
C GLY A 654 -14.68 -21.35 -2.53
N ARG A 655 -14.84 -21.70 -1.25
CA ARG A 655 -16.10 -22.20 -0.66
C ARG A 655 -16.80 -21.07 0.10
N LYS A 656 -18.11 -21.24 0.33
CA LYS A 656 -18.87 -20.37 1.22
C LYS A 656 -18.57 -20.72 2.68
N LEU A 657 -18.03 -19.76 3.42
CA LEU A 657 -17.80 -19.80 4.87
C LEU A 657 -19.07 -19.46 5.65
N ASN A 658 -19.29 -20.13 6.78
CA ASN A 658 -20.52 -20.09 7.56
C ASN A 658 -20.19 -19.73 9.01
N ALA A 659 -20.47 -18.48 9.39
CA ALA A 659 -20.21 -17.95 10.72
C ALA A 659 -21.30 -18.38 11.74
N PRO A 660 -21.03 -18.40 13.07
CA PRO A 660 -19.84 -17.85 13.76
C PRO A 660 -18.50 -18.49 13.39
N PHE A 661 -17.42 -17.74 13.56
CA PHE A 661 -16.05 -18.25 13.44
C PHE A 661 -15.34 -18.20 14.80
N ALA A 662 -14.64 -19.27 15.15
CA ALA A 662 -13.57 -19.25 16.14
C ALA A 662 -12.23 -19.03 15.41
N LEU A 663 -11.32 -18.31 16.06
CA LEU A 663 -9.95 -18.10 15.57
C LEU A 663 -8.95 -18.71 16.56
N ARG A 664 -8.00 -19.48 16.05
CA ARG A 664 -6.85 -20.01 16.78
C ARG A 664 -5.61 -19.25 16.34
N LEU A 665 -4.93 -18.63 17.29
CA LEU A 665 -3.75 -17.80 17.09
C LEU A 665 -2.54 -18.55 17.64
N THR A 666 -1.46 -18.60 16.87
CA THR A 666 -0.17 -19.14 17.28
C THR A 666 0.88 -18.04 17.15
N SER A 667 1.49 -17.65 18.26
CA SER A 667 2.48 -16.58 18.30
C SER A 667 3.88 -17.04 17.82
N ASP A 668 4.85 -16.12 17.71
CA ASP A 668 6.22 -16.44 17.29
C ASP A 668 6.93 -17.46 18.20
N SER A 669 6.72 -17.41 19.52
CA SER A 669 7.18 -18.46 20.46
C SER A 669 6.39 -19.77 20.40
N GLY A 670 5.33 -19.84 19.58
CA GLY A 670 4.46 -21.02 19.44
C GLY A 670 3.35 -21.13 20.50
N ARG A 671 3.07 -20.08 21.29
CA ARG A 671 1.95 -20.07 22.23
C ARG A 671 0.62 -20.05 21.48
N VAL A 672 -0.25 -21.02 21.79
CA VAL A 672 -1.56 -21.17 21.13
C VAL A 672 -2.69 -20.57 22.00
N LEU A 673 -3.48 -19.67 21.42
CA LEU A 673 -4.68 -19.08 22.01
C LEU A 673 -5.89 -19.34 21.12
N VAL A 674 -7.09 -19.54 21.71
CA VAL A 674 -8.33 -19.76 20.96
C VAL A 674 -9.39 -18.75 21.35
N ALA A 675 -9.70 -17.84 20.43
CA ALA A 675 -10.82 -16.91 20.52
C ALA A 675 -12.10 -17.56 19.97
N ASN A 676 -12.83 -18.26 20.84
CA ASN A 676 -14.12 -18.86 20.50
C ASN A 676 -15.18 -17.79 20.16
N ASN A 677 -15.92 -17.99 19.08
CA ASN A 677 -16.92 -17.03 18.56
C ASN A 677 -16.38 -15.60 18.33
N ALA A 678 -15.09 -15.48 18.00
CA ALA A 678 -14.42 -14.22 17.67
C ALA A 678 -15.20 -13.37 16.65
N ILE A 679 -15.78 -14.02 15.64
CA ILE A 679 -16.61 -13.37 14.61
C ILE A 679 -18.03 -13.96 14.69
N PRO A 680 -19.07 -13.14 14.94
CA PRO A 680 -20.44 -13.64 15.15
C PRO A 680 -21.15 -14.03 13.85
N ALA A 681 -22.28 -14.74 13.98
CA ALA A 681 -23.22 -14.90 12.87
C ALA A 681 -23.73 -13.52 12.40
N GLY A 682 -23.82 -13.30 11.08
CA GLY A 682 -24.24 -12.01 10.53
C GLY A 682 -23.21 -10.88 10.73
N TRP A 683 -21.93 -11.23 10.82
CA TRP A 683 -20.82 -10.25 10.81
C TRP A 683 -20.88 -9.33 9.59
N LYS A 684 -20.24 -8.16 9.71
CA LYS A 684 -20.21 -7.12 8.68
C LYS A 684 -18.76 -6.81 8.28
N PRO A 685 -18.49 -6.58 6.99
CA PRO A 685 -17.19 -6.08 6.54
C PRO A 685 -16.85 -4.74 7.22
N GLY A 686 -15.56 -4.46 7.39
CA GLY A 686 -15.06 -3.24 8.05
C GLY A 686 -15.33 -3.14 9.55
N THR A 687 -15.86 -4.19 10.18
CA THR A 687 -16.24 -4.16 11.60
C THR A 687 -15.20 -4.82 12.49
N THR A 688 -14.82 -4.14 13.57
CA THR A 688 -13.96 -4.68 14.62
C THR A 688 -14.77 -5.45 15.66
N TYR A 689 -14.42 -6.72 15.86
CA TYR A 689 -14.91 -7.57 16.95
C TYR A 689 -13.80 -7.73 17.98
N ARG A 690 -14.10 -7.69 19.28
CA ARG A 690 -13.10 -7.92 20.34
C ARG A 690 -13.33 -9.28 21.01
N SER A 691 -12.24 -9.97 21.31
CA SER A 691 -12.28 -11.24 22.02
C SER A 691 -12.61 -11.06 23.51
N LEU A 692 -12.85 -12.18 24.19
CA LEU A 692 -12.90 -12.26 25.65
C LEU A 692 -11.57 -12.76 26.27
N VAL A 693 -10.51 -12.88 25.46
CA VAL A 693 -9.24 -13.52 25.84
C VAL A 693 -8.03 -12.82 25.21
N ASN A 694 -6.95 -12.71 25.98
CA ASN A 694 -5.63 -12.35 25.46
C ASN A 694 -4.60 -13.38 25.92
N TYR A 695 -3.37 -13.23 25.45
CA TYR A 695 -2.22 -14.00 25.87
C TYR A 695 -1.83 -13.64 27.33
N PRO A 696 -1.73 -14.63 28.26
CA PRO A 696 -1.34 -14.38 29.66
C PRO A 696 0.17 -14.22 29.90
#